data_AF-A0A6N8CRB0-F1
#
_entry.id   AF-A0A6N8CRB0-F1
#
_cell.length_a   1.000
_cell.length_b   1.000
_cell.length_c   1.000
_cell.angle_alpha   90.00
_cell.angle_beta   90.00
_cell.angle_gamma   90.00
#
_symmetry.space_group_name_H-M   'P 1'
#
loop_
_entity.id
_entity.type
_entity.pdbx_description
1 polymer ?
#
loop_
_entity_poly.entity_id
_entity_poly.type
_entity_poly.pdbx_seq_one_letter_code
_entity_poly.pdbx_strand_id
1 'polypeptide(L)'
;MTEKKNVMLPLLPLRGLLIYPSVVLHLDVGREKSVEALEKVMMDDHRILLSAQKDVGLDEPEQSDIYEVGTIAMVKQMLKLPNGTIRILVEGEKRARITSFTDTDDFFEVSADVLEDEDTQDVETKALMRRTLDLFNDYVQLSNKVTPETYAAVADIEEPGRLADMVASHLSLKIKEKQALLEIVDVKERLNKLISLLADEHEILSIEKKIGQQVKKSMERTQKEYYLREQMKAIQKELGEREGREGEAESLRSQIEQSTMPESIKEKALKELSRYETLPPTSQESGIIRTYIDWFLQLPWSEKTEDVIDLERAKEYLDEAHYGLDKVKERVLEYLAVQKLTQSLKGPILCLAGPPGVGKTSLAKSIAKSLNRHFVRISLGGVRDEAEIRGHRRTYVGAMPGRIIQGMKKAGTINPVFLLDEIDKMSNDFRGDPSAAMLEVLDPEQNGNFSDHYLEEPYDLRNVMFVTTANNIGTIPGPLLDRMEIIHISSYTEEEKQHIALEHLFPRQLKAHGLKKSQLKIQPEAMKMLISQYTREAGVRSLDRLLAKVCRKAAKRIVSGEQKSVTVTLNTLENFLGKPIFRHGVAELKDQIGTATGLAFTSVGGETLSIEVSLSPGKGKLILTGKLGDVMKESAQAAFSYIRSHTKELQINEDFHETRDIHIHVPEGATPKDGPSAGITMATALISALTKRPVRKEVGMTGEITLRGRVLPIGGLKEKSLGAHRAGLKTILFPKDNERDLQDIPESVRQDLTFIPVSHLDEVLKYALKDVSNED
;
A
#
# COMPACT_ATOMS: atom_id res chain seq x y z
N MET A 1 -46.61 17.31 -3.91
CA MET A 1 -46.39 16.59 -5.19
C MET A 1 -46.01 17.64 -6.22
N THR A 2 -44.73 17.98 -6.28
CA THR A 2 -44.15 18.87 -7.28
C THR A 2 -44.16 18.12 -8.61
N GLU A 3 -44.75 18.71 -9.67
CA GLU A 3 -44.72 18.13 -11.02
C GLU A 3 -43.27 17.95 -11.46
N LYS A 4 -42.80 16.70 -11.54
CA LYS A 4 -41.47 16.40 -12.05
C LYS A 4 -41.43 16.73 -13.54
N LYS A 5 -40.74 17.81 -13.91
CA LYS A 5 -40.43 18.13 -15.29
C LYS A 5 -39.34 17.18 -15.78
N ASN A 6 -39.74 16.19 -16.55
CA ASN A 6 -38.83 15.29 -17.26
C ASN A 6 -38.35 15.98 -18.55
N VAL A 7 -37.03 16.06 -18.75
CA VAL A 7 -36.40 16.64 -19.94
C VAL A 7 -35.45 15.64 -20.59
N MET A 8 -35.41 15.62 -21.92
CA MET A 8 -34.46 14.83 -22.71
C MET A 8 -33.28 15.72 -23.09
N LEU A 9 -32.06 15.31 -22.73
CA LEU A 9 -30.84 16.09 -22.97
C LEU A 9 -29.67 15.18 -23.35
N PRO A 10 -28.77 15.64 -24.25
CA PRO A 10 -27.46 15.01 -24.42
C PRO A 10 -26.66 15.08 -23.12
N LEU A 11 -25.91 14.01 -22.82
CA LEU A 11 -25.09 13.86 -21.63
C LEU A 11 -23.60 13.97 -21.99
N LEU A 12 -22.88 14.79 -21.23
CA LEU A 12 -21.43 14.90 -21.29
C LEU A 12 -20.80 14.36 -19.99
N PRO A 13 -20.17 13.17 -20.03
CA PRO A 13 -19.41 12.64 -18.90
C PRO A 13 -18.13 13.45 -18.65
N LEU A 14 -18.00 14.05 -17.48
CA LEU A 14 -16.86 14.87 -17.07
C LEU A 14 -15.80 14.03 -16.36
N ARG A 15 -14.56 14.12 -16.86
CA ARG A 15 -13.38 13.47 -16.27
C ARG A 15 -12.78 14.35 -15.18
N GLY A 16 -12.93 13.94 -13.93
CA GLY A 16 -12.24 14.59 -12.81
C GLY A 16 -12.82 15.95 -12.38
N LEU A 17 -13.94 16.37 -12.98
CA LEU A 17 -14.55 17.69 -12.80
C LEU A 17 -16.05 17.54 -12.50
N LEU A 18 -16.59 18.49 -11.74
CA LEU A 18 -18.01 18.57 -11.37
C LEU A 18 -18.42 20.05 -11.41
N ILE A 19 -19.59 20.34 -11.98
CA ILE A 19 -20.13 21.69 -12.11
C ILE A 19 -21.39 21.80 -11.27
N TYR A 20 -21.47 22.84 -10.44
CA TYR A 20 -22.66 23.18 -9.67
C TYR A 20 -23.54 24.18 -10.43
N PRO A 21 -24.83 24.31 -10.07
CA PRO A 21 -25.68 25.39 -10.55
C PRO A 21 -25.08 26.78 -10.34
N SER A 22 -25.36 27.72 -11.24
CA SER A 22 -24.85 29.09 -11.27
C SER A 22 -23.32 29.25 -11.43
N VAL A 23 -22.56 28.16 -11.60
CA VAL A 23 -21.12 28.20 -11.82
C VAL A 23 -20.83 28.23 -13.32
N VAL A 24 -19.92 29.11 -13.73
CA VAL A 24 -19.43 29.25 -15.11
C VAL A 24 -18.00 28.71 -15.20
N LEU A 25 -17.75 27.78 -16.13
CA LEU A 25 -16.43 27.15 -16.28
C LEU A 25 -16.11 26.81 -17.74
N HIS A 26 -14.82 26.82 -18.09
CA HIS A 26 -14.32 26.38 -19.38
C HIS A 26 -13.96 24.88 -19.33
N LEU A 27 -14.44 24.11 -20.31
CA LEU A 27 -14.15 22.68 -20.45
C LEU A 27 -13.51 22.40 -21.80
N ASP A 28 -12.52 21.51 -21.81
CA ASP A 28 -11.91 20.97 -23.03
C ASP A 28 -12.47 19.57 -23.29
N VAL A 29 -13.07 19.38 -24.46
CA VAL A 29 -13.74 18.15 -24.88
C VAL A 29 -13.05 17.57 -26.10
N GLY A 30 -12.67 16.31 -26.05
CA GLY A 30 -11.89 15.67 -27.12
C GLY A 30 -12.27 14.22 -27.46
N ARG A 31 -13.23 13.60 -26.76
CA ARG A 31 -13.72 12.26 -27.10
C ARG A 31 -14.74 12.36 -28.23
N GLU A 32 -14.69 11.46 -29.21
CA GLU A 32 -15.58 11.49 -30.38
C GLU A 32 -17.06 11.57 -29.97
N LYS A 33 -17.54 10.63 -29.13
CA LYS A 33 -18.92 10.63 -28.60
C LYS A 33 -19.31 11.93 -27.86
N SER A 34 -18.35 12.56 -27.20
CA SER A 34 -18.57 13.81 -26.46
C SER A 34 -18.61 15.03 -27.37
N VAL A 35 -17.84 15.01 -28.45
CA VAL A 35 -17.88 16.03 -29.51
C VAL A 35 -19.21 15.94 -30.25
N GLU A 36 -19.67 14.73 -30.59
CA GLU A 36 -20.97 14.53 -31.24
C GLU A 36 -22.14 15.00 -30.36
N ALA A 37 -22.11 14.70 -29.05
CA ALA A 37 -23.08 15.24 -28.10
C ALA A 37 -23.12 16.78 -28.13
N LEU A 38 -21.96 17.45 -28.19
CA LEU A 38 -21.89 18.91 -28.25
C LEU A 38 -22.39 19.48 -29.57
N GLU A 39 -22.09 18.84 -30.70
CA GLU A 39 -22.59 19.28 -31.99
C GLU A 39 -24.12 19.18 -32.06
N LYS A 40 -24.71 18.14 -31.45
CA LYS A 40 -26.17 18.03 -31.28
C LYS A 40 -26.76 19.14 -30.42
N VAL A 41 -26.13 19.44 -29.28
CA VAL A 41 -26.57 20.51 -28.36
C VAL A 41 -26.61 21.88 -29.04
N MET A 42 -25.66 22.16 -29.92
CA MET A 42 -25.61 23.43 -30.68
C MET A 42 -26.72 23.53 -31.74
N MET A 43 -27.33 22.42 -32.16
CA MET A 43 -28.48 22.42 -33.08
C MET A 43 -29.83 22.57 -32.35
N ASP A 44 -29.87 22.27 -31.05
CA ASP A 44 -31.08 22.28 -30.22
C ASP A 44 -31.06 23.48 -29.21
N ASP A 45 -31.61 23.29 -28.00
CA ASP A 45 -31.81 24.33 -26.98
C ASP A 45 -30.51 24.77 -26.25
N HIS A 46 -29.33 24.43 -26.77
CA HIS A 46 -28.01 24.75 -26.18
C HIS A 46 -27.83 24.25 -24.73
N ARG A 47 -28.68 23.31 -24.30
CA ARG A 47 -28.66 22.68 -22.98
C ARG A 47 -28.04 21.30 -23.06
N ILE A 48 -27.19 21.00 -22.11
CA ILE A 48 -26.51 19.72 -21.97
C ILE A 48 -26.56 19.28 -20.51
N LEU A 49 -26.66 17.97 -20.25
CA LEU A 49 -26.49 17.45 -18.90
C LEU A 49 -25.01 17.13 -18.67
N LEU A 50 -24.45 17.68 -17.60
CA LEU A 50 -23.07 17.41 -17.19
C LEU A 50 -23.09 16.50 -15.96
N SER A 51 -22.46 15.33 -16.05
CA SER A 51 -22.32 14.42 -14.90
C SER A 51 -20.88 13.93 -14.78
N ALA A 52 -20.40 13.76 -13.55
CA ALA A 52 -19.07 13.23 -13.30
C ALA A 52 -19.01 11.71 -13.57
N GLN A 53 -17.85 11.22 -14.00
CA GLN A 53 -17.56 9.78 -14.04
C GLN A 53 -16.99 9.28 -12.69
N LYS A 54 -17.32 8.04 -12.32
CA LYS A 54 -16.92 7.39 -11.05
C LYS A 54 -15.43 7.07 -11.02
N ASP A 55 -14.88 6.60 -12.14
CA ASP A 55 -13.45 6.33 -12.31
C ASP A 55 -12.86 7.27 -13.37
N VAL A 56 -11.89 8.09 -12.98
CA VAL A 56 -11.20 9.07 -13.85
C VAL A 56 -10.23 8.38 -14.83
N GLY A 57 -9.89 7.11 -14.61
CA GLY A 57 -9.00 6.33 -15.48
C GLY A 57 -9.65 5.82 -16.77
N LEU A 58 -10.98 5.74 -16.82
CA LEU A 58 -11.72 5.20 -17.96
C LEU A 58 -11.84 6.24 -19.09
N ASP A 59 -11.37 5.87 -20.28
CA ASP A 59 -11.45 6.72 -21.48
C ASP A 59 -12.82 6.63 -22.18
N GLU A 60 -13.51 5.49 -22.11
CA GLU A 60 -14.90 5.32 -22.56
C GLU A 60 -15.77 4.83 -21.39
N PRO A 61 -16.46 5.74 -20.67
CA PRO A 61 -17.29 5.34 -19.54
C PRO A 61 -18.59 4.68 -20.02
N GLU A 62 -18.98 3.57 -19.41
CA GLU A 62 -20.30 2.99 -19.60
C GLU A 62 -21.36 3.71 -18.75
N GLN A 63 -22.65 3.44 -18.99
CA GLN A 63 -23.76 4.01 -18.21
C GLN A 63 -23.59 3.79 -16.69
N SER A 64 -23.04 2.64 -16.29
CA SER A 64 -22.81 2.29 -14.88
C SER A 64 -21.67 3.09 -14.22
N ASP A 65 -20.80 3.69 -15.02
CA ASP A 65 -19.63 4.46 -14.57
C ASP A 65 -19.94 5.95 -14.38
N ILE A 66 -21.17 6.38 -14.67
CA ILE A 66 -21.59 7.79 -14.57
C ILE A 66 -22.41 7.98 -13.29
N TYR A 67 -22.25 9.12 -12.61
CA TYR A 67 -23.10 9.46 -11.48
C TYR A 67 -24.52 9.80 -11.94
N GLU A 68 -25.52 9.37 -11.18
CA GLU A 68 -26.94 9.53 -11.53
C GLU A 68 -27.42 10.99 -11.38
N VAL A 69 -26.78 11.80 -10.54
CA VAL A 69 -27.11 13.21 -10.35
C VAL A 69 -26.02 14.07 -10.98
N GLY A 70 -26.45 14.97 -11.87
CA GLY A 70 -25.60 15.95 -12.53
C GLY A 70 -26.25 17.34 -12.56
N THR A 71 -25.67 18.22 -13.38
CA THR A 71 -26.13 19.60 -13.54
C THR A 71 -26.47 19.86 -15.00
N ILE A 72 -27.69 20.30 -15.27
CA ILE A 72 -28.08 20.84 -16.57
C ILE A 72 -27.32 22.14 -16.74
N ALA A 73 -26.58 22.28 -17.83
CA ALA A 73 -25.80 23.46 -18.13
C ALA A 73 -26.14 24.00 -19.52
N MET A 74 -26.04 25.32 -19.67
CA MET A 74 -26.16 25.99 -20.96
C MET A 74 -24.77 26.21 -21.56
N VAL A 75 -24.58 25.79 -22.81
CA VAL A 75 -23.35 26.05 -23.57
C VAL A 75 -23.41 27.48 -24.09
N LYS A 76 -22.58 28.37 -23.54
CA LYS A 76 -22.54 29.80 -23.92
C LYS A 76 -21.66 30.06 -25.14
N GLN A 77 -20.52 29.37 -25.21
CA GLN A 77 -19.53 29.55 -26.27
C GLN A 77 -18.85 28.22 -26.59
N MET A 78 -18.47 28.04 -27.85
CA MET A 78 -17.76 26.87 -28.35
C MET A 78 -16.64 27.31 -29.28
N LEU A 79 -15.43 26.79 -29.07
CA LEU A 79 -14.22 27.17 -29.80
C LEU A 79 -13.45 25.91 -30.19
N LYS A 80 -13.40 25.59 -31.49
CA LYS A 80 -12.63 24.45 -32.00
C LYS A 80 -11.14 24.80 -32.04
N LEU A 81 -10.31 24.03 -31.34
CA LEU A 81 -8.86 24.23 -31.28
C LEU A 81 -8.15 23.46 -32.42
N PRO A 82 -6.95 23.88 -32.85
CA PRO A 82 -6.23 23.27 -33.98
C PRO A 82 -5.85 21.79 -33.80
N ASN A 83 -5.84 21.30 -32.55
CA ASN A 83 -5.53 19.92 -32.17
C ASN A 83 -6.75 18.97 -32.24
N GLY A 84 -7.90 19.44 -32.73
CA GLY A 84 -9.14 18.65 -32.81
C GLY A 84 -9.99 18.68 -31.54
N THR A 85 -9.52 19.28 -30.44
CA THR A 85 -10.33 19.44 -29.21
C THR A 85 -11.24 20.65 -29.29
N ILE A 86 -12.40 20.59 -28.64
CA ILE A 86 -13.37 21.69 -28.55
C ILE A 86 -13.35 22.26 -27.14
N ARG A 87 -13.05 23.56 -27.02
CA ARG A 87 -13.17 24.29 -25.77
C ARG A 87 -14.56 24.93 -25.68
N ILE A 88 -15.32 24.60 -24.64
CA ILE A 88 -16.65 25.16 -24.38
C ILE A 88 -16.68 25.99 -23.10
N LEU A 89 -17.50 27.02 -23.09
CA LEU A 89 -17.87 27.78 -21.89
C LEU A 89 -19.29 27.36 -21.49
N VAL A 90 -19.44 26.79 -20.30
CA VAL A 90 -20.72 26.29 -19.79
C VAL A 90 -21.13 27.04 -18.52
N GLU A 91 -22.43 27.30 -18.38
CA GLU A 91 -23.07 27.84 -17.17
C GLU A 91 -24.04 26.80 -16.61
N GLY A 92 -23.84 26.34 -15.38
CA GLY A 92 -24.78 25.43 -14.71
C GLY A 92 -26.11 26.13 -14.41
N GLU A 93 -27.24 25.52 -14.77
CA GLU A 93 -28.59 26.07 -14.51
C GLU A 93 -29.25 25.39 -13.30
N LYS A 94 -29.49 24.08 -13.38
CA LYS A 94 -30.23 23.31 -12.36
C LYS A 94 -29.66 21.91 -12.18
N ARG A 95 -29.87 21.33 -11.01
CA ARG A 95 -29.60 19.91 -10.77
C ARG A 95 -30.61 19.04 -11.51
N ALA A 96 -30.17 17.89 -11.98
CA ALA A 96 -31.08 16.89 -12.51
C ALA A 96 -30.60 15.47 -12.18
N ARG A 97 -31.56 14.57 -12.02
CA ARG A 97 -31.32 13.14 -11.83
C ARG A 97 -31.62 12.39 -13.13
N ILE A 98 -30.66 11.64 -13.61
CA ILE A 98 -30.81 10.73 -14.75
C ILE A 98 -31.78 9.62 -14.34
N THR A 99 -32.83 9.42 -15.14
CA THR A 99 -33.86 8.39 -14.92
C THR A 99 -33.71 7.22 -15.87
N SER A 100 -33.28 7.48 -17.11
CA SER A 100 -32.97 6.44 -18.10
C SER A 100 -31.99 6.96 -19.14
N PHE A 101 -31.20 6.05 -19.70
CA PHE A 101 -30.39 6.29 -20.89
C PHE A 101 -31.16 5.82 -22.13
N THR A 102 -31.08 6.59 -23.20
CA THR A 102 -31.57 6.20 -24.52
C THR A 102 -30.41 5.58 -25.30
N ASP A 103 -30.65 4.45 -25.94
CA ASP A 103 -29.65 3.81 -26.81
C ASP A 103 -29.53 4.58 -28.13
N THR A 104 -28.52 5.45 -28.20
CA THR A 104 -28.01 6.07 -29.42
C THR A 104 -26.55 5.69 -29.58
N ASP A 105 -26.16 5.15 -30.74
CA ASP A 105 -24.81 4.62 -30.98
C ASP A 105 -23.71 5.72 -30.95
N ASP A 106 -24.11 6.95 -31.29
CA ASP A 106 -23.23 8.11 -31.53
C ASP A 106 -22.85 8.86 -30.23
N PHE A 107 -23.81 9.10 -29.34
CA PHE A 107 -23.59 9.80 -28.06
C PHE A 107 -24.58 9.38 -26.99
N PHE A 108 -24.34 9.76 -25.73
CA PHE A 108 -25.30 9.50 -24.65
C PHE A 108 -26.43 10.53 -24.66
N GLU A 109 -27.66 10.08 -24.85
CA GLU A 109 -28.87 10.87 -24.60
C GLU A 109 -29.60 10.31 -23.38
N VAL A 110 -30.09 11.19 -22.50
CA VAL A 110 -30.71 10.77 -21.24
C VAL A 110 -32.01 11.51 -20.94
N SER A 111 -32.92 10.81 -20.29
CA SER A 111 -34.11 11.37 -19.66
C SER A 111 -33.77 11.78 -18.23
N ALA A 112 -33.96 13.04 -17.86
CA ALA A 112 -33.59 13.56 -16.56
C ALA A 112 -34.75 14.30 -15.87
N ASP A 113 -34.93 14.02 -14.58
CA ASP A 113 -35.83 14.75 -13.69
C ASP A 113 -35.11 15.99 -13.15
N VAL A 114 -35.64 17.19 -13.40
CA VAL A 114 -35.12 18.42 -12.78
C VAL A 114 -35.39 18.39 -11.28
N LEU A 115 -34.34 18.55 -10.48
CA LEU A 115 -34.43 18.64 -9.03
C LEU A 115 -34.55 20.11 -8.63
N GLU A 116 -35.69 20.49 -8.04
CA GLU A 116 -35.91 21.85 -7.54
C GLU A 116 -35.51 21.93 -6.06
N ASP A 117 -34.82 23.01 -5.70
CA ASP A 117 -34.45 23.29 -4.31
C ASP A 117 -35.71 23.69 -3.53
N GLU A 118 -35.89 23.13 -2.32
CA GLU A 118 -36.94 23.57 -1.39
C GLU A 118 -36.50 24.87 -0.69
N ASP A 119 -36.86 26.00 -1.28
CA ASP A 119 -36.40 27.32 -0.83
C ASP A 119 -37.15 27.79 0.42
N THR A 120 -36.77 27.25 1.58
CA THR A 120 -37.33 27.61 2.89
C THR A 120 -36.39 28.53 3.65
N GLN A 121 -36.65 29.84 3.58
CA GLN A 121 -35.91 30.86 4.33
C GLN A 121 -36.44 31.07 5.75
N ASP A 122 -36.49 30.01 6.55
CA ASP A 122 -36.80 30.15 7.96
C ASP A 122 -35.61 30.69 8.78
N VAL A 123 -35.85 30.98 10.06
CA VAL A 123 -34.84 31.58 10.95
C VAL A 123 -33.60 30.68 11.07
N GLU A 124 -33.80 29.36 11.00
CA GLU A 124 -32.73 28.36 11.07
C GLU A 124 -31.86 28.37 9.81
N THR A 125 -32.44 28.37 8.61
CA THR A 125 -31.69 28.46 7.34
C THR A 125 -30.84 29.72 7.29
N LYS A 126 -31.37 30.87 7.74
CA LYS A 126 -30.60 32.13 7.81
C LYS A 126 -29.41 32.05 8.77
N ALA A 127 -29.57 31.36 9.90
CA ALA A 127 -28.48 31.13 10.84
C ALA A 127 -27.39 30.22 10.23
N LEU A 128 -27.78 29.18 9.49
CA LEU A 128 -26.85 28.28 8.78
C LEU A 128 -26.09 29.01 7.67
N MET A 129 -26.75 29.86 6.89
CA MET A 129 -26.10 30.69 5.86
C MET A 129 -25.04 31.60 6.48
N ARG A 130 -25.38 32.31 7.57
CA ARG A 130 -24.42 33.17 8.27
C ARG A 130 -23.22 32.38 8.78
N ARG A 131 -23.46 31.21 9.39
CA ARG A 131 -22.38 30.33 9.87
C ARG A 131 -21.49 29.82 8.73
N THR A 132 -22.08 29.51 7.59
CA THR A 132 -21.36 29.07 6.39
C THR A 132 -20.47 30.19 5.86
N LEU A 133 -20.99 31.42 5.76
CA LEU A 133 -20.22 32.59 5.35
C LEU A 133 -19.07 32.92 6.31
N ASP A 134 -19.31 32.84 7.62
CA ASP A 134 -18.27 33.05 8.63
C ASP A 134 -17.10 32.06 8.44
N LEU A 135 -17.41 30.76 8.31
CA LEU A 135 -16.40 29.72 8.08
C LEU A 135 -15.73 29.84 6.71
N PHE A 136 -16.47 30.24 5.69
CA PHE A 136 -15.91 30.47 4.35
C PHE A 136 -14.96 31.66 4.34
N ASN A 137 -15.26 32.74 5.06
CA ASN A 137 -14.34 33.87 5.24
C ASN A 137 -13.02 33.42 5.89
N ASP A 138 -13.11 32.62 6.95
CA ASP A 138 -11.92 32.06 7.61
C ASP A 138 -11.11 31.19 6.63
N TYR A 139 -11.77 30.37 5.82
CA TYR A 139 -11.13 29.58 4.77
C TYR A 139 -10.44 30.45 3.70
N VAL A 140 -11.06 31.53 3.24
CA VAL A 140 -10.49 32.48 2.26
C VAL A 140 -9.22 33.13 2.81
N GLN A 141 -9.23 33.54 4.09
CA GLN A 141 -8.06 34.14 4.75
C GLN A 141 -6.90 33.15 4.98
N LEU A 142 -7.19 31.85 4.98
CA LEU A 142 -6.19 30.81 5.21
C LEU A 142 -5.64 30.21 3.91
N SER A 143 -6.47 29.96 2.90
CA SER A 143 -6.08 29.15 1.73
C SER A 143 -5.31 29.92 0.65
N ASN A 144 -5.34 31.26 0.63
CA ASN A 144 -4.78 32.14 -0.41
C ASN A 144 -5.20 31.82 -1.87
N LYS A 145 -6.02 30.78 -2.10
CA LYS A 145 -6.48 30.31 -3.41
C LYS A 145 -7.75 31.01 -3.87
N VAL A 146 -8.52 31.54 -2.92
CA VAL A 146 -9.74 32.29 -3.18
C VAL A 146 -9.47 33.76 -2.89
N THR A 147 -9.90 34.64 -3.78
CA THR A 147 -9.64 36.08 -3.62
C THR A 147 -10.70 36.75 -2.75
N PRO A 148 -10.39 37.87 -2.08
CA PRO A 148 -11.39 38.64 -1.32
C PRO A 148 -12.58 39.10 -2.16
N GLU A 149 -12.38 39.36 -3.45
CA GLU A 149 -13.45 39.72 -4.40
C GLU A 149 -14.43 38.56 -4.60
N THR A 150 -13.92 37.32 -4.60
CA THR A 150 -14.75 36.12 -4.70
C THR A 150 -15.61 35.95 -3.45
N TYR A 151 -15.06 36.24 -2.27
CA TYR A 151 -15.83 36.25 -1.02
C TYR A 151 -16.96 37.28 -1.05
N ALA A 152 -16.68 38.51 -1.50
CA ALA A 152 -17.70 39.55 -1.60
C ALA A 152 -18.85 39.12 -2.53
N ALA A 153 -18.54 38.53 -3.68
CA ALA A 153 -19.54 38.02 -4.62
C ALA A 153 -20.40 36.88 -4.02
N VAL A 154 -19.84 36.05 -3.14
CA VAL A 154 -20.58 34.98 -2.44
C VAL A 154 -21.42 35.54 -1.28
N ALA A 155 -20.93 36.56 -0.59
CA ALA A 155 -21.61 37.17 0.55
C ALA A 155 -22.89 37.94 0.14
N ASP A 156 -22.96 38.43 -1.10
CA ASP A 156 -24.12 39.12 -1.66
C ASP A 156 -25.27 38.16 -2.07
N ILE A 157 -25.07 36.83 -1.96
CA ILE A 157 -26.08 35.83 -2.33
C ILE A 157 -27.12 35.65 -1.22
N GLU A 158 -28.37 36.03 -1.49
CA GLU A 158 -29.50 35.88 -0.55
C GLU A 158 -30.16 34.49 -0.61
N GLU A 159 -29.94 33.75 -1.68
CA GLU A 159 -30.54 32.44 -1.95
C GLU A 159 -29.72 31.32 -1.25
N PRO A 160 -30.26 30.60 -0.26
CA PRO A 160 -29.50 29.64 0.54
C PRO A 160 -28.89 28.50 -0.29
N GLY A 161 -29.62 28.03 -1.32
CA GLY A 161 -29.14 26.95 -2.17
C GLY A 161 -28.00 27.39 -3.08
N ARG A 162 -28.15 28.55 -3.71
CA ARG A 162 -27.10 29.14 -4.55
C ARG A 162 -25.85 29.48 -3.74
N LEU A 163 -26.00 29.97 -2.51
CA LEU A 163 -24.88 30.23 -1.60
C LEU A 163 -24.10 28.94 -1.32
N ALA A 164 -24.80 27.85 -0.99
CA ALA A 164 -24.16 26.56 -0.73
C ALA A 164 -23.36 26.07 -1.95
N ASP A 165 -23.91 26.22 -3.15
CA ASP A 165 -23.31 25.77 -4.41
C ASP A 165 -22.09 26.57 -4.80
N MET A 166 -22.19 27.90 -4.69
CA MET A 166 -21.08 28.81 -4.96
C MET A 166 -19.92 28.56 -4.00
N VAL A 167 -20.19 28.42 -2.70
CA VAL A 167 -19.16 28.07 -1.71
C VAL A 167 -18.53 26.71 -2.03
N ALA A 168 -19.34 25.68 -2.28
CA ALA A 168 -18.85 24.33 -2.59
C ALA A 168 -17.96 24.28 -3.86
N SER A 169 -18.21 25.15 -4.84
CA SER A 169 -17.42 25.24 -6.07
C SER A 169 -15.98 25.69 -5.83
N HIS A 170 -15.76 26.57 -4.84
CA HIS A 170 -14.46 27.13 -4.48
C HIS A 170 -13.66 26.26 -3.48
N LEU A 171 -14.28 25.23 -2.91
CA LEU A 171 -13.59 24.31 -2.00
C LEU A 171 -12.76 23.26 -2.75
N SER A 172 -11.58 22.96 -2.21
CA SER A 172 -10.65 21.95 -2.75
C SER A 172 -10.98 20.53 -2.25
N LEU A 173 -12.22 20.08 -2.47
CA LEU A 173 -12.71 18.77 -2.02
C LEU A 173 -12.48 17.65 -3.04
N LYS A 174 -12.47 16.39 -2.58
CA LYS A 174 -12.44 15.22 -3.46
C LYS A 174 -13.76 15.11 -4.23
N ILE A 175 -13.72 14.56 -5.45
CA ILE A 175 -14.92 14.43 -6.31
C ILE A 175 -16.07 13.72 -5.61
N LYS A 176 -15.80 12.67 -4.83
CA LYS A 176 -16.82 11.95 -4.05
C LYS A 176 -17.56 12.86 -3.04
N GLU A 177 -16.86 13.80 -2.41
CA GLU A 177 -17.46 14.73 -1.46
C GLU A 177 -18.23 15.85 -2.17
N LYS A 178 -17.70 16.34 -3.31
CA LYS A 178 -18.41 17.29 -4.17
C LYS A 178 -19.70 16.69 -4.73
N GLN A 179 -19.63 15.44 -5.17
CA GLN A 179 -20.80 14.70 -5.66
C GLN A 179 -21.84 14.51 -4.56
N ALA A 180 -21.42 14.14 -3.35
CA ALA A 180 -22.34 14.03 -2.21
C ALA A 180 -23.04 15.36 -1.90
N LEU A 181 -22.36 16.51 -2.01
CA LEU A 181 -23.00 17.83 -1.86
C LEU A 181 -23.98 18.15 -3.00
N LEU A 182 -23.66 17.74 -4.23
CA LEU A 182 -24.54 17.93 -5.39
C LEU A 182 -25.83 17.10 -5.28
N GLU A 183 -25.74 15.90 -4.70
CA GLU A 183 -26.85 14.95 -4.52
C GLU A 183 -27.85 15.36 -3.42
N ILE A 184 -27.44 16.20 -2.47
CA ILE A 184 -28.34 16.69 -1.41
C ILE A 184 -29.25 17.79 -1.97
N VAL A 185 -30.54 17.47 -2.08
CA VAL A 185 -31.60 18.38 -2.54
C VAL A 185 -32.07 19.30 -1.39
N ASP A 186 -32.12 18.79 -0.16
CA ASP A 186 -32.49 19.60 1.01
C ASP A 186 -31.42 20.64 1.33
N VAL A 187 -31.80 21.92 1.22
CA VAL A 187 -30.87 23.03 1.33
C VAL A 187 -30.24 23.13 2.73
N LYS A 188 -31.00 22.81 3.78
CA LYS A 188 -30.51 22.85 5.17
C LYS A 188 -29.52 21.73 5.43
N GLU A 189 -29.81 20.52 4.97
CA GLU A 189 -28.90 19.38 5.07
C GLU A 189 -27.59 19.68 4.34
N ARG A 190 -27.70 20.28 3.14
CA ARG A 190 -26.54 20.69 2.34
C ARG A 190 -25.69 21.74 3.05
N LEU A 191 -26.31 22.79 3.62
CA LEU A 191 -25.60 23.81 4.41
C LEU A 191 -24.92 23.20 5.65
N ASN A 192 -25.59 22.30 6.37
CA ASN A 192 -24.99 21.60 7.52
C ASN A 192 -23.79 20.75 7.11
N LYS A 193 -23.90 20.01 6.00
CA LYS A 193 -22.80 19.22 5.46
C LYS A 193 -21.62 20.10 5.05
N LEU A 194 -21.91 21.24 4.43
CA LEU A 194 -20.91 22.22 4.02
C LEU A 194 -20.21 22.87 5.21
N ILE A 195 -20.93 23.21 6.28
CA ILE A 195 -20.36 23.71 7.54
C ILE A 195 -19.39 22.71 8.15
N SER A 196 -19.75 21.41 8.16
CA SER A 196 -18.85 20.35 8.65
C SER A 196 -17.57 20.29 7.82
N LEU A 197 -17.69 20.32 6.49
CA LEU A 197 -16.54 20.25 5.59
C LEU A 197 -15.63 21.48 5.72
N LEU A 198 -16.21 22.67 5.82
CA LEU A 198 -15.47 23.91 6.07
C LEU A 198 -14.74 23.91 7.41
N ALA A 199 -15.36 23.35 8.46
CA ALA A 199 -14.74 23.25 9.78
C ALA A 199 -13.53 22.29 9.77
N ASP A 200 -13.67 21.13 9.13
CA ASP A 200 -12.58 20.16 8.96
C ASP A 200 -11.41 20.78 8.18
N GLU A 201 -11.71 21.46 7.08
CA GLU A 201 -10.70 22.10 6.23
C GLU A 201 -10.02 23.29 6.94
N HIS A 202 -10.78 24.06 7.73
CA HIS A 202 -10.22 25.10 8.58
C HIS A 202 -9.23 24.53 9.60
N GLU A 203 -9.53 23.40 10.24
CA GLU A 203 -8.59 22.75 11.17
C GLU A 203 -7.29 22.37 10.47
N ILE A 204 -7.38 21.74 9.29
CA ILE A 204 -6.22 21.36 8.48
C ILE A 204 -5.38 22.58 8.12
N LEU A 205 -5.99 23.60 7.51
CA LEU A 205 -5.30 24.82 7.10
C LEU A 205 -4.71 25.60 8.29
N SER A 206 -5.36 25.57 9.45
CA SER A 206 -4.84 26.21 10.67
C SER A 206 -3.58 25.51 11.17
N ILE A 207 -3.53 24.18 11.10
CA ILE A 207 -2.36 23.37 11.44
C ILE A 207 -1.25 23.64 10.42
N GLU A 208 -1.55 23.65 9.12
CA GLU A 208 -0.58 23.97 8.08
C GLU A 208 0.01 25.37 8.26
N LYS A 209 -0.83 26.38 8.54
CA LYS A 209 -0.37 27.75 8.85
C LYS A 209 0.45 27.80 10.13
N LYS A 210 0.12 27.00 11.16
CA LYS A 210 0.89 26.91 12.40
C LYS A 210 2.25 26.25 12.18
N ILE A 211 2.30 25.20 11.37
CA ILE A 211 3.56 24.57 10.92
C ILE A 211 4.36 25.58 10.11
N GLY A 212 3.73 26.25 9.13
CA GLY A 212 4.35 27.30 8.33
C GLY A 212 4.88 28.46 9.17
N GLN A 213 4.16 28.89 10.22
CA GLN A 213 4.62 29.89 11.18
C GLN A 213 5.73 29.38 12.11
N GLN A 214 5.73 28.10 12.49
CA GLN A 214 6.84 27.49 13.25
C GLN A 214 8.09 27.37 12.39
N VAL A 215 7.93 26.97 11.13
CA VAL A 215 9.00 26.97 10.12
C VAL A 215 9.47 28.40 9.90
N LYS A 216 8.56 29.37 9.70
CA LYS A 216 8.91 30.79 9.54
C LYS A 216 9.57 31.37 10.78
N LYS A 217 9.15 31.02 12.01
CA LYS A 217 9.83 31.41 13.26
C LYS A 217 11.20 30.76 13.40
N SER A 218 11.34 29.50 12.99
CA SER A 218 12.66 28.85 12.93
C SER A 218 13.53 29.52 11.89
N MET A 219 12.98 29.89 10.73
CA MET A 219 13.68 30.60 9.67
C MET A 219 14.01 32.02 10.08
N GLU A 220 13.12 32.78 10.71
CA GLU A 220 13.36 34.11 11.27
C GLU A 220 14.37 34.04 12.41
N ARG A 221 14.38 32.97 13.21
CA ARG A 221 15.46 32.72 14.18
C ARG A 221 16.78 32.44 13.47
N THR A 222 16.79 31.65 12.41
CA THR A 222 17.97 31.43 11.55
C THR A 222 18.36 32.70 10.80
N GLN A 223 17.41 33.55 10.41
CA GLN A 223 17.61 34.81 9.68
C GLN A 223 18.09 35.90 10.64
N LYS A 224 17.64 35.88 11.89
CA LYS A 224 18.11 36.73 12.98
C LYS A 224 19.46 36.25 13.49
N GLU A 225 19.72 34.95 13.53
CA GLU A 225 21.07 34.39 13.75
C GLU A 225 21.99 34.70 12.57
N TYR A 226 21.49 34.68 11.33
CA TYR A 226 22.20 35.11 10.13
C TYR A 226 22.45 36.62 10.16
N TYR A 227 21.48 37.44 10.55
CA TYR A 227 21.60 38.88 10.67
C TYR A 227 22.48 39.28 11.86
N LEU A 228 22.42 38.54 12.97
CA LEU A 228 23.35 38.67 14.10
C LEU A 228 24.74 38.18 13.71
N ARG A 229 24.87 37.16 12.86
CA ARG A 229 26.16 36.73 12.28
C ARG A 229 26.69 37.72 11.26
N GLU A 230 25.84 38.36 10.48
CA GLU A 230 26.19 39.43 9.54
C GLU A 230 26.50 40.73 10.29
N GLN A 231 25.80 41.05 11.36
CA GLN A 231 26.15 42.15 12.27
C GLN A 231 27.41 41.84 13.05
N MET A 232 27.60 40.61 13.54
CA MET A 232 28.87 40.16 14.13
C MET A 232 29.97 40.21 13.09
N LYS A 233 29.75 39.78 11.85
CA LYS A 233 30.69 39.92 10.73
C LYS A 233 30.95 41.39 10.40
N ALA A 234 29.95 42.27 10.46
CA ALA A 234 30.11 43.70 10.22
C ALA A 234 30.87 44.39 11.38
N ILE A 235 30.62 43.99 12.62
CA ILE A 235 31.36 44.39 13.82
C ILE A 235 32.79 43.83 13.77
N GLN A 236 32.99 42.59 13.34
CA GLN A 236 34.29 41.94 13.12
C GLN A 236 35.06 42.59 11.96
N LYS A 237 34.35 43.08 10.93
CA LYS A 237 34.87 43.85 9.80
C LYS A 237 35.27 45.28 10.20
N GLU A 238 34.56 45.91 11.15
CA GLU A 238 34.99 47.17 11.79
C GLU A 238 36.14 46.96 12.80
N LEU A 239 36.25 45.78 13.42
CA LEU A 239 37.33 45.40 14.34
C LEU A 239 38.62 44.94 13.64
N GLY A 240 38.66 44.90 12.31
CA GLY A 240 39.88 44.61 11.54
C GLY A 240 40.27 43.14 11.47
N GLU A 241 39.35 42.20 11.71
CA GLU A 241 39.55 40.79 11.37
C GLU A 241 39.21 40.58 9.88
N ARG A 242 40.13 39.97 9.12
CA ARG A 242 39.97 39.69 7.69
C ARG A 242 38.89 38.63 7.45
N GLU A 243 37.59 38.97 7.37
CA GLU A 243 36.55 38.00 6.99
C GLU A 243 35.48 38.54 6.02
N GLY A 244 35.15 37.69 5.04
CA GLY A 244 34.24 37.90 3.90
C GLY A 244 34.18 36.62 3.03
N ARG A 245 33.72 36.72 1.77
CA ARG A 245 33.72 35.58 0.82
C ARG A 245 35.12 34.97 0.65
N GLU A 246 36.16 35.79 0.73
CA GLU A 246 37.56 35.36 0.70
C GLU A 246 37.92 34.47 1.91
N GLY A 247 37.41 34.76 3.11
CA GLY A 247 37.64 33.92 4.30
C GLY A 247 36.88 32.59 4.24
N GLU A 248 35.66 32.59 3.71
CA GLU A 248 34.92 31.33 3.46
C GLU A 248 35.60 30.49 2.37
N ALA A 249 36.06 31.12 1.29
CA ALA A 249 36.80 30.45 0.23
C ALA A 249 38.11 29.83 0.74
N GLU A 250 38.86 30.55 1.58
CA GLU A 250 40.09 30.04 2.20
C GLU A 250 39.81 28.86 3.13
N SER A 251 38.72 28.92 3.91
CA SER A 251 38.28 27.81 4.76
C SER A 251 37.90 26.57 3.93
N LEU A 252 37.14 26.75 2.85
CA LEU A 252 36.79 25.66 1.93
C LEU A 252 38.02 25.09 1.24
N ARG A 253 38.97 25.93 0.82
CA ARG A 253 40.26 25.51 0.24
C ARG A 253 41.02 24.63 1.21
N SER A 254 41.19 25.07 2.45
CA SER A 254 41.84 24.30 3.51
C SER A 254 41.14 22.96 3.76
N GLN A 255 39.81 22.92 3.76
CA GLN A 255 39.05 21.69 3.94
C GLN A 255 39.21 20.73 2.75
N ILE A 256 39.21 21.23 1.51
CA ILE A 256 39.43 20.41 0.31
C ILE A 256 40.85 19.83 0.31
N GLU A 257 41.86 20.63 0.65
CA GLU A 257 43.25 20.18 0.71
C GLU A 257 43.47 19.11 1.79
N GLN A 258 42.91 19.33 2.98
CA GLN A 258 42.97 18.38 4.11
C GLN A 258 42.07 17.14 3.93
N SER A 259 41.12 17.18 2.99
CA SER A 259 40.21 16.06 2.75
C SER A 259 40.96 14.85 2.22
N THR A 260 40.34 13.68 2.36
CA THR A 260 40.84 12.42 1.82
C THR A 260 40.25 12.09 0.44
N MET A 261 39.75 13.10 -0.27
CA MET A 261 39.21 12.95 -1.61
C MET A 261 40.28 12.42 -2.59
N PRO A 262 39.89 11.63 -3.60
CA PRO A 262 40.76 11.30 -4.72
C PRO A 262 41.22 12.57 -5.46
N GLU A 263 42.41 12.53 -6.06
CA GLU A 263 43.02 13.70 -6.71
C GLU A 263 42.11 14.32 -7.80
N SER A 264 41.45 13.48 -8.61
CA SER A 264 40.50 13.94 -9.63
C SER A 264 39.32 14.74 -9.04
N ILE A 265 38.83 14.32 -7.88
CA ILE A 265 37.73 15.00 -7.18
C ILE A 265 38.23 16.29 -6.53
N LYS A 266 39.45 16.28 -5.95
CA LYS A 266 40.08 17.48 -5.40
C LYS A 266 40.28 18.56 -6.47
N GLU A 267 40.82 18.20 -7.63
CA GLU A 267 40.98 19.13 -8.75
C GLU A 267 39.65 19.75 -9.19
N LYS A 268 38.59 18.93 -9.28
CA LYS A 268 37.25 19.41 -9.64
C LYS A 268 36.66 20.33 -8.56
N ALA A 269 36.82 19.98 -7.28
CA ALA A 269 36.37 20.81 -6.16
C ALA A 269 37.11 22.15 -6.11
N LEU A 270 38.43 22.18 -6.34
CA LEU A 270 39.23 23.41 -6.44
C LEU A 270 38.83 24.26 -7.66
N LYS A 271 38.55 23.64 -8.80
CA LYS A 271 38.05 24.34 -9.99
C LYS A 271 36.70 25.01 -9.73
N GLU A 272 35.77 24.30 -9.09
CA GLU A 272 34.47 24.87 -8.71
C GLU A 272 34.62 25.94 -7.60
N LEU A 273 35.57 25.79 -6.69
CA LEU A 273 35.90 26.81 -5.70
C LEU A 273 36.43 28.10 -6.36
N SER A 274 37.28 27.99 -7.38
CA SER A 274 37.76 29.17 -8.12
C SER A 274 36.61 29.91 -8.82
N ARG A 275 35.65 29.17 -9.40
CA ARG A 275 34.40 29.76 -9.90
C ARG A 275 33.59 30.42 -8.80
N TYR A 276 33.47 29.77 -7.65
CA TYR A 276 32.84 30.34 -6.47
C TYR A 276 33.56 31.62 -6.02
N GLU A 277 34.88 31.76 -6.09
CA GLU A 277 35.55 33.02 -5.72
C GLU A 277 35.16 34.18 -6.66
N THR A 278 35.01 33.91 -7.96
CA THR A 278 34.73 34.93 -8.99
C THR A 278 33.27 35.39 -9.08
N LEU A 279 32.31 34.54 -8.74
CA LEU A 279 30.89 34.84 -8.93
C LEU A 279 30.34 35.85 -7.92
N PRO A 280 29.34 36.68 -8.27
CA PRO A 280 28.66 37.53 -7.30
C PRO A 280 27.94 36.73 -6.19
N PRO A 281 27.96 37.14 -4.90
CA PRO A 281 27.31 36.42 -3.79
C PRO A 281 25.80 36.29 -3.92
N THR A 282 25.17 37.19 -4.66
CA THR A 282 23.74 37.23 -4.90
C THR A 282 23.28 36.30 -6.03
N SER A 283 24.21 35.65 -6.75
CA SER A 283 23.87 34.73 -7.85
C SER A 283 23.33 33.40 -7.34
N GLN A 284 22.28 32.87 -7.99
CA GLN A 284 21.76 31.53 -7.72
C GLN A 284 22.81 30.44 -7.98
N GLU A 285 23.69 30.64 -8.96
CA GLU A 285 24.78 29.70 -9.28
C GLU A 285 25.79 29.58 -8.14
N SER A 286 26.05 30.67 -7.41
CA SER A 286 26.94 30.69 -6.26
C SER A 286 26.43 29.75 -5.15
N GLY A 287 25.11 29.74 -4.90
CA GLY A 287 24.49 28.83 -3.92
C GLY A 287 24.56 27.36 -4.35
N ILE A 288 24.39 27.08 -5.64
CA ILE A 288 24.48 25.73 -6.21
C ILE A 288 25.91 25.20 -6.06
N ILE A 289 26.93 26.00 -6.43
CA ILE A 289 28.34 25.61 -6.31
C ILE A 289 28.72 25.37 -4.85
N ARG A 290 28.29 26.23 -3.93
CA ARG A 290 28.54 26.05 -2.49
C ARG A 290 27.99 24.72 -1.99
N THR A 291 26.75 24.41 -2.36
CA THR A 291 26.07 23.15 -1.99
C THR A 291 26.79 21.95 -2.60
N TYR A 292 27.26 22.07 -3.84
CA TYR A 292 28.01 21.03 -4.54
C TYR A 292 29.36 20.73 -3.84
N ILE A 293 30.10 21.76 -3.44
CA ILE A 293 31.34 21.60 -2.65
C ILE A 293 31.04 20.97 -1.28
N ASP A 294 29.95 21.37 -0.61
CA ASP A 294 29.51 20.74 0.65
C ASP A 294 29.24 19.24 0.48
N TRP A 295 28.65 18.82 -0.63
CA TRP A 295 28.44 17.40 -0.93
C TRP A 295 29.74 16.65 -1.04
N PHE A 296 30.74 17.18 -1.76
CA PHE A 296 32.05 16.55 -1.83
C PHE A 296 32.71 16.43 -0.45
N LEU A 297 32.66 17.47 0.37
CA LEU A 297 33.26 17.48 1.71
C LEU A 297 32.58 16.51 2.69
N GLN A 298 31.28 16.27 2.54
CA GLN A 298 30.51 15.41 3.46
C GLN A 298 30.43 13.95 3.02
N LEU A 299 30.81 13.63 1.78
CA LEU A 299 30.84 12.25 1.32
C LEU A 299 32.06 11.52 1.89
N PRO A 300 31.91 10.26 2.33
CA PRO A 300 33.05 9.47 2.76
C PRO A 300 33.84 9.01 1.53
N TRP A 301 35.14 9.32 1.47
CA TRP A 301 36.02 8.91 0.37
C TRP A 301 36.99 7.81 0.75
N SER A 302 37.46 7.83 2.00
CA SER A 302 38.43 6.85 2.52
C SER A 302 38.07 6.29 3.90
N GLU A 303 37.22 6.99 4.66
CA GLU A 303 36.86 6.59 6.02
C GLU A 303 36.14 5.24 6.01
N LYS A 304 36.74 4.24 6.66
CA LYS A 304 36.27 2.86 6.67
C LYS A 304 36.14 2.36 8.10
N THR A 305 35.07 1.64 8.39
CA THR A 305 34.94 0.90 9.67
C THR A 305 35.85 -0.33 9.68
N GLU A 306 36.38 -0.70 10.85
CA GLU A 306 37.08 -1.96 11.03
C GLU A 306 36.07 -3.13 10.99
N ASP A 307 36.20 -3.95 9.94
CA ASP A 307 35.35 -5.11 9.71
C ASP A 307 35.69 -6.21 10.72
N VAL A 308 34.71 -6.66 11.51
CA VAL A 308 34.86 -7.81 12.40
C VAL A 308 34.09 -8.99 11.82
N ILE A 309 34.80 -9.89 11.13
CA ILE A 309 34.21 -11.10 10.55
C ILE A 309 34.50 -12.31 11.46
N ASP A 310 33.73 -12.40 12.53
CA ASP A 310 33.73 -13.52 13.48
C ASP A 310 32.38 -14.23 13.41
N LEU A 311 32.41 -15.51 13.01
CA LEU A 311 31.20 -16.32 12.82
C LEU A 311 30.53 -16.71 14.14
N GLU A 312 31.30 -16.95 15.20
CA GLU A 312 30.74 -17.28 16.51
C GLU A 312 30.01 -16.06 17.07
N ARG A 313 30.69 -14.91 17.04
CA ARG A 313 30.08 -13.63 17.40
C ARG A 313 28.86 -13.31 16.55
N ALA A 314 28.93 -13.50 15.23
CA ALA A 314 27.79 -13.24 14.35
C ALA A 314 26.59 -14.13 14.68
N LYS A 315 26.83 -15.41 14.99
CA LYS A 315 25.79 -16.35 15.44
C LYS A 315 25.15 -15.87 16.74
N GLU A 316 25.92 -15.47 17.74
CA GLU A 316 25.41 -14.93 19.00
C GLU A 316 24.50 -13.70 18.79
N TYR A 317 24.93 -12.75 17.97
CA TYR A 317 24.12 -11.56 17.65
C TYR A 317 22.82 -11.90 16.93
N LEU A 318 22.86 -12.86 16.00
CA LEU A 318 21.68 -13.31 15.25
C LEU A 318 20.71 -14.05 16.17
N ASP A 319 21.20 -14.90 17.08
CA ASP A 319 20.41 -15.66 18.04
C ASP A 319 19.80 -14.77 19.12
N GLU A 320 20.53 -13.78 19.64
CA GLU A 320 20.00 -12.82 20.61
C GLU A 320 18.90 -11.93 20.00
N ALA A 321 19.03 -11.56 18.72
CA ALA A 321 18.13 -10.61 18.09
C ALA A 321 16.86 -11.25 17.50
N HIS A 322 16.88 -12.54 17.20
CA HIS A 322 15.79 -13.24 16.53
C HIS A 322 15.56 -14.64 17.09
N TYR A 323 14.35 -14.91 17.53
CA TYR A 323 13.90 -16.26 17.87
C TYR A 323 13.67 -17.12 16.61
N GLY A 324 14.13 -18.38 16.66
CA GLY A 324 14.00 -19.33 15.55
C GLY A 324 14.82 -18.94 14.32
N LEU A 325 14.26 -19.17 13.13
CA LEU A 325 14.88 -18.85 11.83
C LEU A 325 16.23 -19.56 11.58
N ASP A 326 16.41 -20.77 12.09
CA ASP A 326 17.71 -21.47 12.09
C ASP A 326 18.28 -21.62 10.66
N LYS A 327 17.47 -22.09 9.70
CA LYS A 327 17.87 -22.19 8.28
C LYS A 327 18.31 -20.85 7.71
N VAL A 328 17.64 -19.75 8.08
CA VAL A 328 17.94 -18.40 7.57
C VAL A 328 19.23 -17.87 8.19
N LYS A 329 19.43 -18.06 9.50
CA LYS A 329 20.66 -17.68 10.20
C LYS A 329 21.86 -18.45 9.68
N GLU A 330 21.71 -19.75 9.46
CA GLU A 330 22.76 -20.61 8.90
C GLU A 330 23.19 -20.12 7.51
N ARG A 331 22.24 -19.80 6.62
CA ARG A 331 22.54 -19.20 5.30
C ARG A 331 23.29 -17.87 5.39
N VAL A 332 22.90 -17.02 6.34
CA VAL A 332 23.63 -15.76 6.59
C VAL A 332 25.06 -16.04 7.05
N LEU A 333 25.27 -17.03 7.92
CA LEU A 333 26.60 -17.43 8.38
C LEU A 333 27.45 -18.03 7.25
N GLU A 334 26.86 -18.85 6.37
CA GLU A 334 27.51 -19.36 5.15
C GLU A 334 27.99 -18.20 4.26
N TYR A 335 27.13 -17.22 4.02
CA TYR A 335 27.45 -16.02 3.25
C TYR A 335 28.64 -15.25 3.87
N LEU A 336 28.60 -15.01 5.18
CA LEU A 336 29.69 -14.33 5.90
C LEU A 336 31.00 -15.15 5.89
N ALA A 337 30.90 -16.48 5.92
CA ALA A 337 32.07 -17.36 5.84
C ALA A 337 32.75 -17.27 4.48
N VAL A 338 31.99 -17.26 3.39
CA VAL A 338 32.52 -17.03 2.03
C VAL A 338 33.18 -15.66 1.94
N GLN A 339 32.55 -14.61 2.48
CA GLN A 339 33.11 -13.27 2.50
C GLN A 339 34.44 -13.18 3.26
N LYS A 340 34.58 -13.94 4.36
CA LYS A 340 35.84 -14.04 5.12
C LYS A 340 36.97 -14.65 4.29
N LEU A 341 36.65 -15.64 3.46
CA LEU A 341 37.61 -16.34 2.60
C LEU A 341 38.02 -15.53 1.38
N THR A 342 37.05 -14.91 0.70
CA THR A 342 37.32 -14.15 -0.54
C THR A 342 37.87 -12.76 -0.27
N GLN A 343 37.68 -12.22 0.94
CA GLN A 343 37.98 -10.83 1.31
C GLN A 343 37.37 -9.80 0.34
N SER A 344 36.35 -10.21 -0.43
CA SER A 344 35.75 -9.46 -1.50
C SER A 344 34.25 -9.60 -1.46
N LEU A 345 33.54 -8.50 -1.76
CA LEU A 345 32.09 -8.46 -1.89
C LEU A 345 31.61 -8.88 -3.30
N LYS A 346 32.52 -9.40 -4.15
CA LYS A 346 32.17 -10.00 -5.45
C LYS A 346 31.43 -11.33 -5.24
N GLY A 347 30.17 -11.24 -4.83
CA GLY A 347 29.27 -12.37 -4.61
C GLY A 347 27.83 -11.96 -4.91
N PRO A 348 26.89 -12.93 -4.91
CA PRO A 348 25.49 -12.62 -5.09
C PRO A 348 24.97 -11.72 -3.97
N ILE A 349 23.99 -10.88 -4.28
CA ILE A 349 23.42 -9.93 -3.33
C ILE A 349 22.39 -10.65 -2.48
N LEU A 350 22.48 -10.50 -1.16
CA LEU A 350 21.55 -11.13 -0.24
C LEU A 350 20.15 -10.54 -0.40
N CYS A 351 19.17 -11.35 -0.77
CA CYS A 351 17.77 -10.94 -0.88
C CYS A 351 16.91 -11.68 0.14
N LEU A 352 16.41 -10.94 1.13
CA LEU A 352 15.51 -11.46 2.16
C LEU A 352 14.07 -11.39 1.66
N ALA A 353 13.49 -12.53 1.29
CA ALA A 353 12.13 -12.61 0.75
C ALA A 353 11.18 -13.23 1.78
N GLY A 354 9.93 -12.74 1.86
CA GLY A 354 8.92 -13.34 2.75
C GLY A 354 7.77 -12.38 3.05
N PRO A 355 6.73 -12.80 3.79
CA PRO A 355 5.60 -11.94 4.09
C PRO A 355 5.98 -10.70 4.92
N PRO A 356 5.12 -9.67 4.97
CA PRO A 356 5.40 -8.48 5.77
C PRO A 356 5.42 -8.80 7.27
N GLY A 357 6.36 -8.19 8.00
CA GLY A 357 6.45 -8.32 9.46
C GLY A 357 7.18 -9.57 9.95
N VAL A 358 7.86 -10.33 9.07
CA VAL A 358 8.70 -11.48 9.45
C VAL A 358 10.11 -11.11 9.92
N GLY A 359 10.46 -9.84 10.06
CA GLY A 359 11.74 -9.42 10.65
C GLY A 359 12.90 -9.19 9.66
N LYS A 360 12.67 -9.20 8.34
CA LYS A 360 13.68 -8.93 7.28
C LYS A 360 14.62 -7.77 7.59
N THR A 361 14.06 -6.57 7.84
CA THR A 361 14.83 -5.36 8.16
C THR A 361 15.64 -5.51 9.47
N SER A 362 15.09 -6.22 10.45
CA SER A 362 15.76 -6.46 11.73
C SER A 362 16.94 -7.42 11.56
N LEU A 363 16.81 -8.41 10.67
CA LEU A 363 17.88 -9.34 10.32
C LEU A 363 19.04 -8.61 9.64
N ALA A 364 18.77 -7.80 8.63
CA ALA A 364 19.79 -6.97 7.96
C ALA A 364 20.53 -6.04 8.95
N LYS A 365 19.80 -5.44 9.91
CA LYS A 365 20.41 -4.63 10.96
C LYS A 365 21.30 -5.44 11.90
N SER A 366 20.96 -6.70 12.14
CA SER A 366 21.75 -7.61 12.98
C SER A 366 23.04 -8.04 12.28
N ILE A 367 22.97 -8.28 10.97
CA ILE A 367 24.15 -8.51 10.11
C ILE A 367 25.11 -7.32 10.21
N ALA A 368 24.62 -6.08 10.00
CA ALA A 368 25.45 -4.89 10.08
C ALA A 368 26.14 -4.72 11.46
N LYS A 369 25.40 -4.96 12.54
CA LYS A 369 25.95 -4.93 13.90
C LYS A 369 27.00 -6.00 14.15
N SER A 370 26.80 -7.22 13.65
CA SER A 370 27.76 -8.31 13.80
C SER A 370 29.10 -8.00 13.12
N LEU A 371 29.04 -7.31 11.98
CA LEU A 371 30.20 -6.90 11.19
C LEU A 371 30.87 -5.61 11.67
N ASN A 372 30.29 -4.93 12.67
CA ASN A 372 30.70 -3.59 13.12
C ASN A 372 30.66 -2.52 12.01
N ARG A 373 29.72 -2.64 11.07
CA ARG A 373 29.52 -1.70 9.96
C ARG A 373 28.35 -0.76 10.23
N HIS A 374 28.43 0.46 9.70
CA HIS A 374 27.30 1.39 9.72
C HIS A 374 26.13 0.83 8.91
N PHE A 375 24.91 1.03 9.40
CA PHE A 375 23.69 0.54 8.76
C PHE A 375 22.88 1.70 8.18
N VAL A 376 22.58 1.63 6.89
CA VAL A 376 21.71 2.58 6.19
C VAL A 376 20.55 1.84 5.56
N ARG A 377 19.35 2.43 5.65
CA ARG A 377 18.15 1.88 5.02
C ARG A 377 17.60 2.86 3.98
N ILE A 378 17.36 2.36 2.78
CA ILE A 378 16.72 3.07 1.68
C ILE A 378 15.47 2.27 1.29
N SER A 379 14.33 2.95 1.22
CA SER A 379 13.09 2.35 0.72
C SER A 379 13.05 2.52 -0.80
N LEU A 380 12.84 1.44 -1.55
CA LEU A 380 12.61 1.46 -2.99
C LEU A 380 11.12 1.36 -3.35
N GLY A 381 10.27 1.08 -2.36
CA GLY A 381 8.82 1.05 -2.55
C GLY A 381 8.27 2.37 -3.11
N GLY A 382 7.61 2.28 -4.27
CA GLY A 382 7.01 3.42 -4.95
C GLY A 382 7.98 4.29 -5.75
N VAL A 383 9.26 3.89 -5.89
CA VAL A 383 10.19 4.54 -6.82
C VAL A 383 9.73 4.26 -8.25
N ARG A 384 9.60 5.33 -9.03
CA ARG A 384 9.13 5.27 -10.43
C ARG A 384 10.12 5.87 -11.44
N ASP A 385 11.08 6.64 -10.95
CA ASP A 385 12.02 7.39 -11.77
C ASP A 385 13.46 7.02 -11.39
N GLU A 386 14.29 6.85 -12.40
CA GLU A 386 15.73 6.67 -12.29
C GLU A 386 16.40 7.84 -11.56
N ALA A 387 15.88 9.06 -11.69
CA ALA A 387 16.40 10.24 -11.02
C ALA A 387 16.35 10.13 -9.49
N GLU A 388 15.49 9.27 -8.92
CA GLU A 388 15.52 9.00 -7.48
C GLU A 388 16.74 8.19 -7.04
N ILE A 389 17.30 7.37 -7.93
CA ILE A 389 18.48 6.54 -7.67
C ILE A 389 19.76 7.30 -8.03
N ARG A 390 19.83 7.90 -9.23
CA ARG A 390 21.00 8.62 -9.77
C ARG A 390 21.00 10.14 -9.54
N GLY A 391 19.94 10.71 -8.98
CA GLY A 391 19.83 12.15 -8.77
C GLY A 391 19.47 12.93 -10.04
N HIS A 392 19.36 14.25 -9.88
CA HIS A 392 19.11 15.19 -10.97
C HIS A 392 20.40 15.89 -11.40
N ARG A 393 20.48 16.26 -12.69
CA ARG A 393 21.57 17.11 -13.17
C ARG A 393 21.60 18.43 -12.40
N ARG A 394 22.81 18.87 -12.03
CA ARG A 394 23.05 20.09 -11.23
C ARG A 394 22.46 21.36 -11.84
N THR A 395 22.23 21.39 -13.14
CA THR A 395 21.64 22.53 -13.88
C THR A 395 20.17 22.78 -13.54
N TYR A 396 19.46 21.83 -12.92
CA TYR A 396 18.06 22.02 -12.54
C TYR A 396 17.93 22.78 -11.20
N VAL A 397 16.98 23.71 -11.13
CA VAL A 397 16.66 24.43 -9.90
C VAL A 397 16.13 23.43 -8.87
N GLY A 398 16.82 23.33 -7.72
CA GLY A 398 16.49 22.36 -6.66
C GLY A 398 17.02 20.94 -6.90
N ALA A 399 18.00 20.78 -7.80
CA ALA A 399 18.66 19.49 -8.03
C ALA A 399 19.24 18.90 -6.73
N MET A 400 19.01 17.60 -6.54
CA MET A 400 19.49 16.83 -5.40
C MET A 400 20.20 15.57 -5.89
N PRO A 401 21.24 15.08 -5.18
CA PRO A 401 21.82 13.78 -5.44
C PRO A 401 20.81 12.66 -5.22
N GLY A 402 21.05 11.51 -5.84
CA GLY A 402 20.22 10.33 -5.72
C GLY A 402 20.23 9.72 -4.31
N ARG A 403 19.25 8.85 -4.03
CA ARG A 403 19.09 8.19 -2.72
C ARG A 403 20.33 7.41 -2.29
N ILE A 404 21.11 6.87 -3.24
CA ILE A 404 22.35 6.14 -2.95
C ILE A 404 23.41 7.06 -2.33
N ILE A 405 23.70 8.20 -2.98
CA ILE A 405 24.68 9.19 -2.50
C ILE A 405 24.22 9.82 -1.18
N GLN A 406 22.93 10.13 -1.05
CA GLN A 406 22.36 10.56 0.23
C GLN A 406 22.53 9.51 1.33
N GLY A 407 22.44 8.22 0.98
CA GLY A 407 22.71 7.10 1.87
C GLY A 407 24.16 7.05 2.33
N MET A 408 25.11 7.24 1.40
CA MET A 408 26.54 7.24 1.71
C MET A 408 26.92 8.37 2.66
N LYS A 409 26.41 9.58 2.42
CA LYS A 409 26.55 10.71 3.35
C LYS A 409 26.00 10.39 4.74
N LYS A 410 24.84 9.72 4.84
CA LYS A 410 24.26 9.31 6.15
C LYS A 410 25.09 8.23 6.84
N ALA A 411 25.77 7.38 6.06
CA ALA A 411 26.60 6.31 6.59
C ALA A 411 27.91 6.82 7.19
N GLY A 412 28.47 7.90 6.61
CA GLY A 412 29.75 8.49 7.01
C GLY A 412 30.97 7.60 6.76
N THR A 413 30.81 6.42 6.16
CA THR A 413 31.89 5.46 5.88
C THR A 413 31.72 4.83 4.50
N ILE A 414 32.80 4.30 3.92
CA ILE A 414 32.82 3.71 2.57
C ILE A 414 32.37 2.24 2.52
N ASN A 415 32.34 1.54 3.66
CA ASN A 415 31.94 0.13 3.77
C ASN A 415 30.64 -0.15 4.56
N PRO A 416 29.57 0.66 4.44
CA PRO A 416 28.34 0.43 5.16
C PRO A 416 27.56 -0.78 4.63
N VAL A 417 26.62 -1.25 5.44
CA VAL A 417 25.57 -2.17 5.01
C VAL A 417 24.36 -1.36 4.56
N PHE A 418 24.00 -1.49 3.29
CA PHE A 418 22.83 -0.87 2.68
C PHE A 418 21.68 -1.85 2.64
N LEU A 419 20.60 -1.54 3.34
CA LEU A 419 19.33 -2.23 3.19
C LEU A 419 18.46 -1.52 2.15
N LEU A 420 18.24 -2.17 1.02
CA LEU A 420 17.33 -1.77 -0.04
C LEU A 420 15.97 -2.44 0.19
N ASP A 421 15.06 -1.71 0.83
CA ASP A 421 13.78 -2.22 1.32
C ASP A 421 12.71 -2.16 0.20
N GLU A 422 11.91 -3.22 0.05
CA GLU A 422 10.80 -3.31 -0.91
C GLU A 422 11.20 -3.18 -2.39
N ILE A 423 12.23 -3.92 -2.82
CA ILE A 423 12.68 -3.97 -4.22
C ILE A 423 11.61 -4.50 -5.18
N ASP A 424 10.68 -5.31 -4.64
CA ASP A 424 9.55 -5.91 -5.35
C ASP A 424 8.43 -4.91 -5.71
N LYS A 425 8.52 -3.67 -5.20
CA LYS A 425 7.52 -2.61 -5.40
C LYS A 425 8.04 -1.44 -6.24
N MET A 426 9.15 -1.63 -6.95
CA MET A 426 9.58 -0.69 -7.98
C MET A 426 8.64 -0.82 -9.18
N SER A 427 8.26 0.31 -9.76
CA SER A 427 7.37 0.35 -10.93
C SER A 427 8.04 1.10 -12.06
N ASN A 428 7.87 0.61 -13.28
CA ASN A 428 8.37 1.29 -14.47
C ASN A 428 7.30 2.28 -14.96
N ASP A 429 7.66 3.57 -15.01
CA ASP A 429 6.89 4.60 -15.72
C ASP A 429 7.53 4.90 -17.08
N PHE A 430 6.80 5.56 -17.98
CA PHE A 430 7.25 5.93 -19.33
C PHE A 430 8.53 6.80 -19.39
N ARG A 431 9.02 7.32 -18.26
CA ARG A 431 10.15 8.27 -18.17
C ARG A 431 11.51 7.64 -17.84
N GLY A 432 11.59 6.35 -17.52
CA GLY A 432 12.84 5.66 -17.24
C GLY A 432 12.65 4.32 -16.54
N ASP A 433 13.67 3.47 -16.58
CA ASP A 433 13.68 2.17 -15.89
C ASP A 433 14.54 2.25 -14.62
N PRO A 434 13.94 2.41 -13.42
CA PRO A 434 14.70 2.44 -12.17
C PRO A 434 15.47 1.13 -11.93
N SER A 435 15.05 0.02 -12.54
CA SER A 435 15.74 -1.26 -12.46
C SER A 435 17.12 -1.21 -13.11
N ALA A 436 17.27 -0.48 -14.22
CA ALA A 436 18.54 -0.30 -14.91
C ALA A 436 19.55 0.48 -14.07
N ALA A 437 19.09 1.53 -13.38
CA ALA A 437 19.93 2.28 -12.43
C ALA A 437 20.34 1.43 -11.23
N MET A 438 19.43 0.60 -10.73
CA MET A 438 19.74 -0.33 -9.65
C MET A 438 20.73 -1.42 -10.09
N LEU A 439 20.70 -1.85 -11.34
CA LEU A 439 21.70 -2.80 -11.87
C LEU A 439 23.11 -2.22 -11.81
N GLU A 440 23.31 -0.95 -12.17
CA GLU A 440 24.63 -0.31 -12.07
C GLU A 440 25.14 -0.25 -10.63
N VAL A 441 24.25 0.05 -9.67
CA VAL A 441 24.58 0.10 -8.23
C VAL A 441 24.94 -1.28 -7.69
N LEU A 442 24.24 -2.32 -8.14
CA LEU A 442 24.32 -3.67 -7.60
C LEU A 442 25.35 -4.55 -8.32
N ASP A 443 25.68 -4.26 -9.58
CA ASP A 443 26.64 -5.04 -10.37
C ASP A 443 28.08 -4.83 -9.85
N PRO A 444 28.77 -5.89 -9.37
CA PRO A 444 30.15 -5.78 -8.89
C PRO A 444 31.16 -5.27 -9.92
N GLU A 445 30.83 -5.35 -11.21
CA GLU A 445 31.69 -4.85 -12.30
C GLU A 445 31.44 -3.37 -12.63
N GLN A 446 30.29 -2.82 -12.27
CA GLN A 446 29.92 -1.42 -12.58
C GLN A 446 29.95 -0.51 -11.35
N ASN A 447 29.68 -1.06 -10.16
CA ASN A 447 29.50 -0.27 -8.94
C ASN A 447 30.75 0.51 -8.47
N GLY A 448 31.94 0.17 -8.96
CA GLY A 448 33.15 0.94 -8.72
C GLY A 448 33.20 2.29 -9.43
N ASN A 449 32.41 2.45 -10.50
CA ASN A 449 32.33 3.66 -11.31
C ASN A 449 30.89 4.23 -11.35
N PHE A 450 30.10 4.03 -10.28
CA PHE A 450 28.71 4.46 -10.24
C PHE A 450 28.59 5.97 -10.50
N SER A 451 27.80 6.35 -11.50
CA SER A 451 27.65 7.74 -11.92
C SER A 451 26.33 8.34 -11.46
N ASP A 452 26.40 9.28 -10.52
CA ASP A 452 25.26 10.10 -10.10
C ASP A 452 25.22 11.40 -10.94
N HIS A 453 24.04 11.73 -11.47
CA HIS A 453 23.83 12.89 -12.35
C HIS A 453 24.10 14.23 -11.66
N TYR A 454 24.02 14.30 -10.33
CA TYR A 454 24.32 15.50 -9.57
C TYR A 454 25.82 15.63 -9.33
N LEU A 455 26.51 14.53 -8.97
CA LEU A 455 27.96 14.52 -8.74
C LEU A 455 28.76 14.69 -10.03
N GLU A 456 28.29 14.12 -11.15
CA GLU A 456 28.97 14.11 -12.45
C GLU A 456 30.38 13.46 -12.40
N GLU A 457 30.69 12.72 -11.35
CA GLU A 457 31.94 11.97 -11.16
C GLU A 457 31.61 10.56 -10.64
N PRO A 458 32.41 9.54 -11.01
CA PRO A 458 32.21 8.19 -10.51
C PRO A 458 32.45 8.13 -9.00
N TYR A 459 31.58 7.40 -8.29
CA TYR A 459 31.69 7.14 -6.87
C TYR A 459 31.81 5.64 -6.62
N ASP A 460 32.81 5.24 -5.84
CA ASP A 460 33.14 3.82 -5.63
C ASP A 460 32.26 3.16 -4.56
N LEU A 461 31.39 2.24 -4.99
CA LEU A 461 30.50 1.47 -4.12
C LEU A 461 30.98 0.03 -3.88
N ARG A 462 32.17 -0.37 -4.33
CA ARG A 462 32.65 -1.77 -4.23
C ARG A 462 32.74 -2.30 -2.80
N ASN A 463 32.96 -1.42 -1.83
CA ASN A 463 33.09 -1.77 -0.41
C ASN A 463 31.73 -1.82 0.32
N VAL A 464 30.65 -1.38 -0.34
CA VAL A 464 29.29 -1.35 0.22
C VAL A 464 28.69 -2.75 0.16
N MET A 465 28.17 -3.24 1.28
CA MET A 465 27.44 -4.50 1.33
C MET A 465 25.95 -4.23 1.13
N PHE A 466 25.40 -4.67 -0.01
CA PHE A 466 23.98 -4.54 -0.30
C PHE A 466 23.19 -5.73 0.22
N VAL A 467 22.08 -5.45 0.89
CA VAL A 467 21.06 -6.43 1.30
C VAL A 467 19.72 -5.92 0.81
N THR A 468 18.96 -6.73 0.08
CA THR A 468 17.65 -6.36 -0.45
C THR A 468 16.53 -7.07 0.33
N THR A 469 15.34 -6.47 0.35
CA THR A 469 14.14 -7.14 0.86
C THR A 469 13.03 -7.16 -0.19
N ALA A 470 12.29 -8.26 -0.21
CA ALA A 470 11.11 -8.43 -1.06
C ALA A 470 9.96 -9.07 -0.27
N ASN A 471 8.72 -8.78 -0.66
CA ASN A 471 7.54 -9.53 -0.21
C ASN A 471 7.14 -10.58 -1.23
N ASN A 472 7.19 -10.23 -2.53
CA ASN A 472 6.96 -11.16 -3.63
C ASN A 472 8.19 -11.20 -4.54
N ILE A 473 8.70 -12.40 -4.82
CA ILE A 473 9.85 -12.59 -5.71
C ILE A 473 9.41 -12.46 -7.17
N GLY A 474 8.18 -12.87 -7.50
CA GLY A 474 7.67 -12.86 -8.87
C GLY A 474 7.50 -11.47 -9.49
N THR A 475 7.56 -10.40 -8.69
CA THR A 475 7.50 -9.01 -9.17
C THR A 475 8.88 -8.35 -9.27
N ILE A 476 9.95 -9.04 -8.88
CA ILE A 476 11.32 -8.52 -9.03
C ILE A 476 11.73 -8.63 -10.50
N PRO A 477 12.33 -7.57 -11.10
CA PRO A 477 12.85 -7.65 -12.46
C PRO A 477 13.87 -8.78 -12.62
N GLY A 478 13.72 -9.60 -13.67
CA GLY A 478 14.58 -10.76 -13.94
C GLY A 478 16.09 -10.48 -13.88
N PRO A 479 16.60 -9.41 -14.53
CA PRO A 479 18.03 -9.08 -14.49
C PRO A 479 18.59 -8.81 -13.08
N LEU A 480 17.76 -8.33 -12.16
CA LEU A 480 18.13 -8.13 -10.76
C LEU A 480 18.08 -9.44 -10.00
N LEU A 481 17.07 -10.27 -10.25
CA LEU A 481 16.87 -11.56 -9.60
C LEU A 481 18.05 -12.51 -9.85
N ASP A 482 18.60 -12.53 -11.06
CA ASP A 482 19.74 -13.39 -11.44
C ASP A 482 21.03 -13.08 -10.65
N ARG A 483 21.12 -11.89 -10.05
CA ARG A 483 22.27 -11.43 -9.25
C ARG A 483 22.04 -11.57 -7.75
N MET A 484 20.88 -12.10 -7.34
CA MET A 484 20.49 -12.22 -5.94
C MET A 484 20.55 -13.66 -5.44
N GLU A 485 21.03 -13.81 -4.22
CA GLU A 485 20.84 -15.03 -3.44
C GLU A 485 19.57 -14.87 -2.60
N ILE A 486 18.54 -15.64 -2.93
CA ILE A 486 17.23 -15.53 -2.32
C ILE A 486 17.18 -16.37 -1.04
N ILE A 487 16.97 -15.70 0.10
CA ILE A 487 16.69 -16.34 1.38
C ILE A 487 15.22 -16.15 1.73
N HIS A 488 14.48 -17.26 1.73
CA HIS A 488 13.06 -17.28 2.08
C HIS A 488 12.86 -17.31 3.60
N ILE A 489 12.26 -16.25 4.14
CA ILE A 489 11.81 -16.16 5.52
C ILE A 489 10.33 -16.52 5.58
N SER A 490 10.04 -17.63 6.24
CA SER A 490 8.67 -18.15 6.37
C SER A 490 7.82 -17.34 7.35
N SER A 491 6.51 -17.62 7.33
CA SER A 491 5.56 -17.15 8.35
C SER A 491 5.82 -17.79 9.71
N TYR A 492 5.42 -17.10 10.79
CA TYR A 492 5.55 -17.61 12.15
C TYR A 492 4.31 -18.39 12.61
N THR A 493 4.54 -19.47 13.35
CA THR A 493 3.54 -20.19 14.16
C THR A 493 3.07 -19.34 15.33
N GLU A 494 1.95 -19.70 15.97
CA GLU A 494 1.45 -18.96 17.15
C GLU A 494 2.44 -19.02 18.33
N GLU A 495 3.08 -20.17 18.52
CA GLU A 495 4.10 -20.37 19.55
C GLU A 495 5.33 -19.50 19.29
N GLU A 496 5.87 -19.49 18.07
CA GLU A 496 6.98 -18.61 17.70
C GLU A 496 6.60 -17.13 17.90
N LYS A 497 5.39 -16.72 17.51
CA LYS A 497 4.92 -15.35 17.75
C LYS A 497 4.85 -15.01 19.23
N GLN A 498 4.46 -15.95 20.07
CA GLN A 498 4.42 -15.75 21.53
C GLN A 498 5.82 -15.54 22.09
N HIS A 499 6.80 -16.37 21.69
CA HIS A 499 8.20 -16.20 22.07
C HIS A 499 8.75 -14.85 21.59
N ILE A 500 8.59 -14.53 20.30
CA ILE A 500 9.02 -13.25 19.71
C ILE A 500 8.39 -12.06 20.44
N ALA A 501 7.11 -12.16 20.80
CA ALA A 501 6.40 -11.12 21.51
C ALA A 501 6.95 -10.90 22.93
N LEU A 502 7.23 -11.96 23.68
CA LEU A 502 7.72 -11.89 25.05
C LEU A 502 9.19 -11.48 25.14
N GLU A 503 10.03 -12.01 24.26
CA GLU A 503 11.49 -11.84 24.30
C GLU A 503 11.94 -10.53 23.64
N HIS A 504 11.29 -10.11 22.54
CA HIS A 504 11.75 -8.97 21.75
C HIS A 504 10.75 -7.82 21.68
N LEU A 505 9.50 -8.06 21.27
CA LEU A 505 8.54 -6.98 20.98
C LEU A 505 8.11 -6.26 22.25
N PHE A 506 7.68 -6.99 23.27
CA PHE A 506 7.17 -6.42 24.51
C PHE A 506 8.23 -5.62 25.27
N PRO A 507 9.48 -6.11 25.49
CA PRO A 507 10.55 -5.31 26.09
C PRO A 507 10.89 -4.05 25.30
N ARG A 508 10.88 -4.13 23.96
CA ARG A 508 11.09 -2.96 23.09
C ARG A 508 9.97 -1.94 23.25
N GLN A 509 8.71 -2.38 23.27
CA GLN A 509 7.56 -1.50 23.45
C GLN A 509 7.52 -0.86 24.84
N LEU A 510 7.91 -1.59 25.89
CA LEU A 510 8.06 -1.04 27.24
C LEU A 510 9.06 0.13 27.26
N LYS A 511 10.27 -0.08 26.70
CA LYS A 511 11.30 0.97 26.61
C LYS A 511 10.81 2.18 25.81
N ALA A 512 10.18 1.94 24.65
CA ALA A 512 9.67 3.02 23.79
C ALA A 512 8.58 3.87 24.45
N HIS A 513 7.82 3.30 25.39
CA HIS A 513 6.76 4.00 26.13
C HIS A 513 7.16 4.39 27.56
N GLY A 514 8.45 4.28 27.91
CA GLY A 514 8.96 4.69 29.23
C GLY A 514 8.47 3.83 30.40
N LEU A 515 8.01 2.61 30.16
CA LEU A 515 7.48 1.71 31.18
C LEU A 515 8.57 0.75 31.70
N LYS A 516 8.58 0.48 33.00
CA LYS A 516 9.43 -0.55 33.62
C LYS A 516 8.77 -1.93 33.56
N LYS A 517 9.55 -3.01 33.55
CA LYS A 517 9.04 -4.40 33.63
C LYS A 517 8.18 -4.67 34.87
N SER A 518 8.37 -3.91 35.95
CA SER A 518 7.55 -3.98 37.16
C SER A 518 6.19 -3.28 37.03
N GLN A 519 6.06 -2.34 36.12
CA GLN A 519 4.87 -1.49 35.95
C GLN A 519 3.83 -2.12 35.02
N LEU A 520 4.25 -2.93 34.04
CA LEU A 520 3.34 -3.60 33.12
C LEU A 520 3.77 -5.06 32.93
N LYS A 521 2.85 -5.99 33.18
CA LYS A 521 3.01 -7.42 32.91
C LYS A 521 1.83 -7.92 32.08
N ILE A 522 2.08 -8.83 31.14
CA ILE A 522 1.04 -9.51 30.36
C ILE A 522 1.07 -10.99 30.72
N GLN A 523 -0.09 -11.57 31.06
CA GLN A 523 -0.17 -13.01 31.31
C GLN A 523 -0.02 -13.80 29.99
N PRO A 524 0.58 -15.01 30.02
CA PRO A 524 0.72 -15.85 28.83
C PRO A 524 -0.61 -16.05 28.08
N GLU A 525 -1.69 -16.28 28.82
CA GLU A 525 -3.02 -16.53 28.24
C GLU A 525 -3.61 -15.29 27.56
N ALA A 526 -3.34 -14.10 28.12
CA ALA A 526 -3.70 -12.85 27.47
C ALA A 526 -2.86 -12.59 26.21
N MET A 527 -1.58 -13.01 26.19
CA MET A 527 -0.74 -12.93 24.99
C MET A 527 -1.26 -13.89 23.90
N LYS A 528 -1.64 -15.12 24.28
CA LYS A 528 -2.21 -16.10 23.35
C LYS A 528 -3.53 -15.59 22.75
N MET A 529 -4.41 -15.01 23.58
CA MET A 529 -5.65 -14.36 23.11
C MET A 529 -5.35 -13.18 22.18
N LEU A 530 -4.34 -12.35 22.51
CA LEU A 530 -3.92 -11.25 21.66
C LEU A 530 -3.50 -11.71 20.26
N ILE A 531 -2.72 -12.78 20.18
CA ILE A 531 -2.24 -13.36 18.91
C ILE A 531 -3.42 -13.98 18.13
N SER A 532 -4.17 -14.88 18.75
CA SER A 532 -5.20 -15.68 18.07
C SER A 532 -6.47 -14.90 17.72
N GLN A 533 -6.88 -13.91 18.53
CA GLN A 533 -8.19 -13.27 18.41
C GLN A 533 -8.15 -11.79 18.01
N TYR A 534 -6.99 -11.13 18.11
CA TYR A 534 -6.84 -9.73 17.72
C TYR A 534 -5.87 -9.53 16.54
N THR A 535 -5.14 -10.58 16.12
CA THR A 535 -4.29 -10.51 14.92
C THR A 535 -4.70 -11.55 13.88
N ARG A 536 -4.52 -11.19 12.61
CA ARG A 536 -4.64 -12.10 11.46
C ARG A 536 -3.58 -11.73 10.44
N GLU A 537 -2.37 -12.26 10.64
CA GLU A 537 -1.19 -11.95 9.81
C GLU A 537 -0.20 -13.13 9.82
N ALA A 538 0.74 -13.15 8.86
CA ALA A 538 1.85 -14.11 8.81
C ALA A 538 3.01 -13.73 9.75
N GLY A 539 3.29 -12.43 9.87
CA GLY A 539 4.35 -11.88 10.73
C GLY A 539 3.86 -11.44 12.11
N VAL A 540 4.52 -10.42 12.66
CA VAL A 540 4.21 -9.83 13.98
C VAL A 540 4.00 -8.31 13.95
N ARG A 541 3.68 -7.73 12.78
CA ARG A 541 3.59 -6.27 12.62
C ARG A 541 2.35 -5.69 13.32
N SER A 542 1.21 -6.35 13.17
CA SER A 542 -0.04 -6.00 13.84
C SER A 542 0.04 -6.31 15.33
N LEU A 543 0.70 -7.42 15.70
CA LEU A 543 0.99 -7.77 17.09
C LEU A 543 1.80 -6.67 17.79
N ASP A 544 2.89 -6.18 17.18
CA ASP A 544 3.71 -5.08 17.71
C ASP A 544 2.89 -3.78 17.88
N ARG A 545 2.00 -3.46 16.93
CA ARG A 545 1.08 -2.31 17.02
C ARG A 545 0.09 -2.44 18.17
N LEU A 546 -0.46 -3.63 18.40
CA LEU A 546 -1.41 -3.87 19.48
C LEU A 546 -0.71 -3.87 20.84
N LEU A 547 0.49 -4.44 20.96
CA LEU A 547 1.32 -4.33 22.15
C LEU A 547 1.64 -2.86 22.48
N ALA A 548 1.94 -2.04 21.48
CA ALA A 548 2.10 -0.60 21.67
C ALA A 548 0.81 0.06 22.18
N LYS A 549 -0.36 -0.33 21.67
CA LYS A 549 -1.67 0.16 22.14
C LYS A 549 -1.93 -0.24 23.60
N VAL A 550 -1.62 -1.48 23.99
CA VAL A 550 -1.68 -1.96 25.37
C VAL A 550 -0.74 -1.15 26.27
N CYS A 551 0.50 -0.91 25.84
CA CYS A 551 1.47 -0.09 26.57
C CYS A 551 0.95 1.34 26.78
N ARG A 552 0.39 1.98 25.75
CA ARG A 552 -0.21 3.33 25.87
C ARG A 552 -1.38 3.37 26.86
N LYS A 553 -2.26 2.38 26.83
CA LYS A 553 -3.41 2.29 27.75
C LYS A 553 -2.95 2.08 29.20
N ALA A 554 -1.96 1.21 29.40
CA ALA A 554 -1.35 1.00 30.71
C ALA A 554 -0.64 2.26 31.22
N ALA A 555 0.18 2.92 30.38
CA ALA A 555 0.85 4.17 30.72
C ALA A 555 -0.14 5.24 31.14
N LYS A 556 -1.26 5.40 30.42
CA LYS A 556 -2.34 6.33 30.79
C LYS A 556 -2.85 6.06 32.21
N ARG A 557 -3.15 4.80 32.57
CA ARG A 557 -3.64 4.42 33.92
C ARG A 557 -2.62 4.66 35.02
N ILE A 558 -1.34 4.50 34.71
CA ILE A 558 -0.27 4.72 35.69
C ILE A 558 -0.06 6.21 35.91
N VAL A 559 -0.06 7.00 34.85
CA VAL A 559 0.11 8.46 34.92
C VAL A 559 -1.12 9.14 35.52
N SER A 560 -2.34 8.63 35.29
CA SER A 560 -3.56 9.13 35.93
C SER A 560 -3.66 8.82 37.43
N GLY A 561 -2.74 7.99 37.96
CA GLY A 561 -2.71 7.62 39.38
C GLY A 561 -3.71 6.52 39.76
N GLU A 562 -4.46 5.96 38.80
CA GLU A 562 -5.42 4.87 39.06
C GLU A 562 -4.75 3.62 39.60
N GLN A 563 -3.57 3.27 39.07
CA GLN A 563 -2.83 2.06 39.46
C GLN A 563 -1.31 2.27 39.37
N LYS A 564 -0.54 1.76 40.35
CA LYS A 564 0.94 1.80 40.30
C LYS A 564 1.56 0.78 39.34
N SER A 565 0.85 -0.31 39.08
CA SER A 565 1.24 -1.37 38.15
C SER A 565 0.01 -2.00 37.52
N VAL A 566 0.09 -2.36 36.25
CA VAL A 566 -0.99 -2.97 35.47
C VAL A 566 -0.59 -4.40 35.11
N THR A 567 -1.44 -5.37 35.44
CA THR A 567 -1.33 -6.74 34.94
C THR A 567 -2.43 -6.98 33.93
N VAL A 568 -2.07 -7.32 32.70
CA VAL A 568 -3.01 -7.57 31.61
C VAL A 568 -3.46 -9.03 31.69
N THR A 569 -4.68 -9.21 32.19
CA THR A 569 -5.46 -10.46 32.15
C THR A 569 -6.37 -10.47 30.91
N LEU A 570 -7.08 -11.57 30.64
CA LEU A 570 -8.06 -11.66 29.55
C LEU A 570 -9.09 -10.51 29.60
N ASN A 571 -9.69 -10.28 30.77
CA ASN A 571 -10.67 -9.20 30.97
C ASN A 571 -10.04 -7.81 30.79
N THR A 572 -8.81 -7.62 31.26
CA THR A 572 -8.10 -6.34 31.09
C THR A 572 -7.78 -6.08 29.62
N LEU A 573 -7.44 -7.13 28.87
CA LEU A 573 -7.15 -7.06 27.44
C LEU A 573 -8.38 -6.59 26.66
N GLU A 574 -9.55 -7.19 26.91
CA GLU A 574 -10.81 -6.76 26.30
C GLU A 574 -11.16 -5.32 26.66
N ASN A 575 -10.96 -4.91 27.91
CA ASN A 575 -11.17 -3.52 28.32
C ASN A 575 -10.23 -2.53 27.59
N PHE A 576 -9.02 -2.96 27.21
CA PHE A 576 -8.05 -2.11 26.53
C PHE A 576 -8.26 -2.02 25.03
N LEU A 577 -8.60 -3.16 24.41
CA LEU A 577 -8.64 -3.32 22.96
C LEU A 577 -10.05 -3.37 22.38
N GLY A 578 -11.06 -3.62 23.21
CA GLY A 578 -12.42 -3.93 22.81
C GLY A 578 -12.66 -5.45 22.69
N LYS A 579 -13.83 -5.81 22.18
CA LYS A 579 -14.19 -7.21 21.92
C LYS A 579 -13.20 -7.86 20.92
N PRO A 580 -12.98 -9.18 21.00
CA PRO A 580 -12.25 -9.95 19.99
C PRO A 580 -12.69 -9.62 18.57
N ILE A 581 -11.72 -9.39 17.68
CA ILE A 581 -11.98 -9.01 16.28
C ILE A 581 -12.16 -10.26 15.42
N PHE A 582 -11.33 -11.27 15.66
CA PHE A 582 -11.36 -12.54 14.96
C PHE A 582 -11.92 -13.62 15.87
N ARG A 583 -12.80 -14.45 15.30
CA ARG A 583 -13.15 -15.72 15.93
C ARG A 583 -12.05 -16.71 15.56
N HIS A 584 -11.70 -17.59 16.49
CA HIS A 584 -10.86 -18.74 16.15
C HIS A 584 -11.49 -19.41 14.92
N GLY A 585 -10.70 -19.64 13.86
CA GLY A 585 -11.16 -20.41 12.72
C GLY A 585 -11.42 -21.81 13.23
N VAL A 586 -12.65 -22.10 13.62
CA VAL A 586 -13.01 -23.44 14.09
C VAL A 586 -13.24 -24.23 12.81
N ALA A 587 -12.53 -25.34 12.64
CA ALA A 587 -12.96 -26.42 11.75
C ALA A 587 -14.47 -26.65 11.92
N GLU A 588 -15.17 -27.06 10.86
CA GLU A 588 -16.62 -27.28 10.92
C GLU A 588 -17.00 -28.06 12.18
N LEU A 589 -18.04 -27.61 12.90
CA LEU A 589 -18.36 -28.20 14.21
C LEU A 589 -18.84 -29.65 14.09
N LYS A 590 -19.40 -30.00 12.92
CA LYS A 590 -19.96 -31.31 12.59
C LYS A 590 -19.59 -31.67 11.16
N ASP A 591 -19.57 -32.97 10.86
CA ASP A 591 -19.44 -33.46 9.49
C ASP A 591 -20.68 -33.06 8.68
N GLN A 592 -20.48 -32.62 7.43
CA GLN A 592 -21.54 -32.07 6.59
C GLN A 592 -21.55 -32.74 5.22
N ILE A 593 -22.74 -32.78 4.61
CA ILE A 593 -22.94 -33.26 3.24
C ILE A 593 -22.81 -32.04 2.32
N GLY A 594 -22.05 -32.18 1.23
CA GLY A 594 -21.87 -31.13 0.25
C GLY A 594 -20.89 -30.04 0.66
N THR A 595 -20.17 -30.19 1.78
CA THR A 595 -19.20 -29.20 2.27
C THR A 595 -17.83 -29.86 2.44
N ALA A 596 -16.77 -29.28 1.87
CA ALA A 596 -15.40 -29.79 2.04
C ALA A 596 -14.41 -28.67 2.37
N THR A 597 -13.47 -28.94 3.28
CA THR A 597 -12.45 -27.96 3.70
C THR A 597 -11.23 -28.02 2.78
N GLY A 598 -11.03 -26.97 1.99
CA GLY A 598 -9.86 -26.75 1.16
C GLY A 598 -8.78 -25.92 1.86
N LEU A 599 -7.52 -26.11 1.48
CA LEU A 599 -6.41 -25.27 1.95
C LEU A 599 -5.97 -24.30 0.86
N ALA A 600 -5.97 -23.02 1.17
CA ALA A 600 -5.55 -21.94 0.30
C ALA A 600 -4.31 -21.23 0.84
N PHE A 601 -3.59 -20.57 -0.06
CA PHE A 601 -2.49 -19.69 0.28
C PHE A 601 -2.86 -18.27 -0.14
N THR A 602 -2.81 -17.32 0.79
CA THR A 602 -3.04 -15.90 0.53
C THR A 602 -1.82 -15.08 0.93
N SER A 603 -1.82 -13.79 0.58
CA SER A 603 -0.76 -12.84 0.95
C SER A 603 -0.58 -12.66 2.47
N VAL A 604 -1.57 -13.06 3.27
CA VAL A 604 -1.53 -13.02 4.74
C VAL A 604 -1.16 -14.37 5.37
N GLY A 605 -0.88 -15.39 4.56
CA GLY A 605 -0.51 -16.76 4.97
C GLY A 605 -1.51 -17.81 4.49
N GLY A 606 -1.39 -19.04 4.97
CA GLY A 606 -2.33 -20.12 4.63
C GLY A 606 -3.68 -19.98 5.33
N GLU A 607 -4.74 -20.37 4.65
CA GLU A 607 -6.12 -20.25 5.11
C GLU A 607 -6.93 -21.49 4.74
N THR A 608 -7.97 -21.78 5.52
CA THR A 608 -8.96 -22.82 5.21
C THR A 608 -10.16 -22.20 4.49
N LEU A 609 -10.58 -22.82 3.39
CA LEU A 609 -11.78 -22.47 2.65
C LEU A 609 -12.82 -23.57 2.81
N SER A 610 -14.06 -23.23 3.17
CA SER A 610 -15.17 -24.18 3.15
C SER A 610 -15.83 -24.13 1.78
N ILE A 611 -15.72 -25.17 0.96
CA ILE A 611 -16.39 -25.22 -0.35
C ILE A 611 -17.74 -25.90 -0.17
N GLU A 612 -18.80 -25.20 -0.52
CA GLU A 612 -20.18 -25.64 -0.37
C GLU A 612 -20.79 -25.98 -1.74
N VAL A 613 -21.53 -27.08 -1.80
CA VAL A 613 -22.24 -27.54 -2.99
C VAL A 613 -23.69 -27.77 -2.65
N SER A 614 -24.57 -27.09 -3.39
CA SER A 614 -26.02 -27.28 -3.33
C SER A 614 -26.52 -27.91 -4.61
N LEU A 615 -27.49 -28.83 -4.46
CA LEU A 615 -28.17 -29.51 -5.57
C LEU A 615 -29.64 -29.12 -5.57
N SER A 616 -30.12 -28.63 -6.70
CA SER A 616 -31.54 -28.33 -6.91
C SER A 616 -32.06 -29.02 -8.18
N PRO A 617 -33.34 -29.41 -8.24
CA PRO A 617 -33.95 -29.88 -9.49
C PRO A 617 -33.80 -28.82 -10.58
N GLY A 618 -33.35 -29.19 -11.78
CA GLY A 618 -32.95 -28.24 -12.80
C GLY A 618 -32.70 -28.85 -14.17
N LYS A 619 -31.93 -28.15 -15.01
CA LYS A 619 -31.58 -28.53 -16.39
C LYS A 619 -30.10 -28.85 -16.59
N GLY A 620 -29.34 -29.09 -15.51
CA GLY A 620 -27.92 -29.40 -15.60
C GLY A 620 -26.97 -28.20 -15.52
N LYS A 621 -27.43 -27.03 -15.04
CA LYS A 621 -26.58 -25.83 -14.98
C LYS A 621 -25.54 -25.94 -13.87
N LEU A 622 -24.28 -25.62 -14.20
CA LEU A 622 -23.21 -25.44 -13.22
C LEU A 622 -23.05 -23.96 -12.87
N ILE A 623 -23.44 -23.58 -11.65
CA ILE A 623 -23.39 -22.22 -11.13
C ILE A 623 -22.19 -22.11 -10.19
N LEU A 624 -21.28 -21.19 -10.48
CA LEU A 624 -20.05 -20.97 -9.70
C LEU A 624 -20.09 -19.57 -9.07
N THR A 625 -19.97 -19.48 -7.75
CA THR A 625 -20.05 -18.21 -7.01
C THR A 625 -18.94 -18.09 -5.96
N GLY A 626 -18.62 -16.86 -5.56
CA GLY A 626 -17.53 -16.59 -4.61
C GLY A 626 -16.34 -15.78 -5.16
N LYS A 627 -16.54 -15.02 -6.26
CA LYS A 627 -15.46 -14.31 -6.98
C LYS A 627 -14.29 -15.22 -7.37
N LEU A 628 -14.62 -16.33 -8.02
CA LEU A 628 -13.64 -17.26 -8.58
C LEU A 628 -12.98 -16.66 -9.83
N GLY A 629 -11.66 -16.73 -9.91
CA GLY A 629 -10.91 -16.45 -11.13
C GLY A 629 -11.08 -17.57 -12.16
N ASP A 630 -10.53 -17.36 -13.36
CA ASP A 630 -10.79 -18.24 -14.50
C ASP A 630 -10.14 -19.62 -14.32
N VAL A 631 -8.95 -19.70 -13.72
CA VAL A 631 -8.27 -20.97 -13.43
C VAL A 631 -9.08 -21.82 -12.43
N MET A 632 -9.69 -21.17 -11.45
CA MET A 632 -10.53 -21.87 -10.48
C MET A 632 -11.84 -22.37 -11.09
N LYS A 633 -12.43 -21.63 -12.05
CA LYS A 633 -13.61 -22.09 -12.81
C LYS A 633 -13.28 -23.30 -13.68
N GLU A 634 -12.13 -23.29 -14.35
CA GLU A 634 -11.65 -24.44 -15.14
C GLU A 634 -11.46 -25.67 -14.24
N SER A 635 -10.90 -25.50 -13.04
CA SER A 635 -10.74 -26.58 -12.07
C SER A 635 -12.10 -27.17 -11.63
N ALA A 636 -13.10 -26.32 -11.41
CA ALA A 636 -14.47 -26.78 -11.11
C ALA A 636 -15.09 -27.57 -12.27
N GLN A 637 -14.86 -27.13 -13.51
CA GLN A 637 -15.31 -27.84 -14.72
C GLN A 637 -14.59 -29.19 -14.87
N ALA A 638 -13.28 -29.25 -14.63
CA ALA A 638 -12.52 -30.50 -14.69
C ALA A 638 -13.03 -31.52 -13.66
N ALA A 639 -13.30 -31.07 -12.42
CA ALA A 639 -13.91 -31.89 -11.38
C ALA A 639 -15.30 -32.41 -11.81
N PHE A 640 -16.15 -31.55 -12.37
CA PHE A 640 -17.47 -31.93 -12.87
C PHE A 640 -17.39 -32.95 -14.01
N SER A 641 -16.49 -32.75 -14.98
CA SER A 641 -16.25 -33.67 -16.10
C SER A 641 -15.73 -35.04 -15.65
N TYR A 642 -14.85 -35.08 -14.63
CA TYR A 642 -14.40 -36.35 -14.05
C TYR A 642 -15.58 -37.14 -13.45
N ILE A 643 -16.42 -36.47 -12.65
CA ILE A 643 -17.57 -37.12 -12.00
C ILE A 643 -18.56 -37.64 -13.04
N ARG A 644 -18.83 -36.84 -14.10
CA ARG A 644 -19.72 -37.24 -15.18
C ARG A 644 -19.24 -38.49 -15.93
N SER A 645 -17.93 -38.69 -16.05
CA SER A 645 -17.36 -39.86 -16.74
C SER A 645 -17.27 -41.12 -15.88
N HIS A 646 -17.41 -41.00 -14.55
CA HIS A 646 -17.23 -42.10 -13.59
C HIS A 646 -18.47 -42.33 -12.69
N THR A 647 -19.66 -41.99 -13.18
CA THR A 647 -20.93 -42.10 -12.42
C THR A 647 -21.19 -43.51 -11.87
N LYS A 648 -20.93 -44.56 -12.67
CA LYS A 648 -21.13 -45.96 -12.28
C LYS A 648 -20.24 -46.37 -11.10
N GLU A 649 -18.97 -45.99 -11.14
CA GLU A 649 -17.99 -46.32 -10.10
C GLU A 649 -18.29 -45.56 -8.81
N LEU A 650 -18.78 -44.33 -8.93
CA LEU A 650 -19.13 -43.46 -7.80
C LEU A 650 -20.54 -43.70 -7.25
N GLN A 651 -21.33 -44.60 -7.84
CA GLN A 651 -22.73 -44.87 -7.49
C GLN A 651 -23.63 -43.62 -7.56
N ILE A 652 -23.41 -42.78 -8.57
CA ILE A 652 -24.18 -41.57 -8.84
C ILE A 652 -25.14 -41.83 -10.00
N ASN A 653 -26.35 -41.24 -9.96
CA ASN A 653 -27.30 -41.38 -11.06
C ASN A 653 -26.73 -40.81 -12.37
N GLU A 654 -26.82 -41.53 -13.49
CA GLU A 654 -26.20 -41.13 -14.76
C GLU A 654 -26.81 -39.83 -15.32
N ASP A 655 -28.09 -39.58 -15.04
CA ASP A 655 -28.86 -38.42 -15.52
C ASP A 655 -28.68 -37.14 -14.68
N PHE A 656 -27.84 -37.16 -13.63
CA PHE A 656 -27.73 -36.03 -12.69
C PHE A 656 -27.37 -34.72 -13.38
N HIS A 657 -26.57 -34.81 -14.45
CA HIS A 657 -26.07 -33.70 -15.24
C HIS A 657 -27.11 -33.06 -16.15
N GLU A 658 -28.30 -33.66 -16.29
CA GLU A 658 -29.43 -33.12 -17.06
C GLU A 658 -30.60 -32.74 -16.14
N THR A 659 -30.74 -33.44 -15.01
CA THR A 659 -31.90 -33.32 -14.10
C THR A 659 -31.67 -32.40 -12.90
N ARG A 660 -30.41 -32.04 -12.60
CA ARG A 660 -30.06 -31.23 -11.44
C ARG A 660 -29.17 -30.04 -11.81
N ASP A 661 -29.51 -28.88 -11.30
CA ASP A 661 -28.62 -27.73 -11.28
C ASP A 661 -27.69 -27.85 -10.06
N ILE A 662 -26.40 -27.57 -10.29
CA ILE A 662 -25.32 -27.69 -9.31
C ILE A 662 -24.80 -26.28 -9.03
N HIS A 663 -24.83 -25.89 -7.76
CA HIS A 663 -24.29 -24.61 -7.33
C HIS A 663 -23.10 -24.84 -6.41
N ILE A 664 -21.90 -24.48 -6.88
CA ILE A 664 -20.68 -24.46 -6.07
C ILE A 664 -20.46 -23.05 -5.55
N HIS A 665 -20.42 -22.91 -4.24
CA HIS A 665 -20.14 -21.67 -3.54
C HIS A 665 -18.83 -21.76 -2.78
N VAL A 666 -17.96 -20.78 -2.99
CA VAL A 666 -16.78 -20.56 -2.15
C VAL A 666 -17.02 -19.27 -1.35
N PRO A 667 -17.31 -19.35 -0.05
CA PRO A 667 -17.56 -18.21 0.83
C PRO A 667 -16.42 -17.20 0.86
N GLU A 668 -16.67 -16.00 1.40
CA GLU A 668 -15.78 -14.82 1.41
C GLU A 668 -15.58 -14.14 0.03
N GLY A 669 -16.68 -13.76 -0.63
CA GLY A 669 -16.69 -13.12 -1.96
C GLY A 669 -16.08 -11.72 -2.06
N ALA A 670 -15.27 -11.25 -1.12
CA ALA A 670 -14.57 -9.97 -1.20
C ALA A 670 -13.15 -10.11 -1.76
N THR A 671 -12.48 -11.24 -1.52
CA THR A 671 -11.12 -11.53 -1.99
C THR A 671 -11.18 -12.41 -3.25
N PRO A 672 -10.53 -12.01 -4.37
CA PRO A 672 -10.42 -12.85 -5.54
C PRO A 672 -9.70 -14.16 -5.19
N LYS A 673 -10.28 -15.30 -5.57
CA LYS A 673 -9.71 -16.63 -5.35
C LYS A 673 -9.39 -17.24 -6.71
N ASP A 674 -8.11 -17.32 -7.01
CA ASP A 674 -7.65 -17.85 -8.29
C ASP A 674 -6.49 -18.82 -8.07
N GLY A 675 -6.59 -20.00 -8.67
CA GLY A 675 -5.62 -21.08 -8.52
C GLY A 675 -6.25 -22.48 -8.62
N PRO A 676 -5.54 -23.45 -9.22
CA PRO A 676 -6.10 -24.77 -9.52
C PRO A 676 -6.12 -25.72 -8.30
N SER A 677 -5.49 -25.32 -7.19
CA SER A 677 -5.21 -26.20 -6.04
C SER A 677 -6.40 -26.60 -5.17
N ALA A 678 -7.62 -26.21 -5.55
CA ALA A 678 -8.89 -26.59 -4.90
C ALA A 678 -9.68 -27.64 -5.69
N GLY A 679 -9.12 -28.18 -6.78
CA GLY A 679 -9.79 -29.14 -7.65
C GLY A 679 -10.30 -30.39 -6.93
N ILE A 680 -9.44 -31.02 -6.12
CA ILE A 680 -9.86 -32.21 -5.34
C ILE A 680 -10.89 -31.88 -4.26
N THR A 681 -10.85 -30.65 -3.71
CA THR A 681 -11.83 -30.18 -2.72
C THR A 681 -13.20 -30.00 -3.35
N MET A 682 -13.27 -29.35 -4.51
CA MET A 682 -14.51 -29.17 -5.28
C MET A 682 -15.11 -30.51 -5.71
N ALA A 683 -14.26 -31.43 -6.20
CA ALA A 683 -14.70 -32.78 -6.56
C ALA A 683 -15.29 -33.53 -5.36
N THR A 684 -14.63 -33.46 -4.20
CA THR A 684 -15.08 -34.13 -2.97
C THR A 684 -16.41 -33.57 -2.46
N ALA A 685 -16.57 -32.24 -2.43
CA ALA A 685 -17.82 -31.61 -2.01
C ALA A 685 -18.99 -31.98 -2.95
N LEU A 686 -18.74 -32.00 -4.26
CA LEU A 686 -19.75 -32.37 -5.26
C LEU A 686 -20.14 -33.86 -5.16
N ILE A 687 -19.17 -34.76 -5.02
CA ILE A 687 -19.44 -36.20 -4.81
C ILE A 687 -20.19 -36.42 -3.50
N SER A 688 -19.82 -35.70 -2.43
CA SER A 688 -20.53 -35.73 -1.16
C SER A 688 -22.01 -35.35 -1.33
N ALA A 689 -22.30 -34.25 -2.03
CA ALA A 689 -23.66 -33.80 -2.27
C ALA A 689 -24.48 -34.81 -3.10
N LEU A 690 -23.86 -35.42 -4.12
CA LEU A 690 -24.52 -36.38 -5.02
C LEU A 690 -24.78 -37.74 -4.35
N THR A 691 -23.84 -38.21 -3.53
CA THR A 691 -23.90 -39.51 -2.83
C THR A 691 -24.54 -39.44 -1.45
N LYS A 692 -24.80 -38.23 -0.94
CA LYS A 692 -25.25 -37.97 0.45
C LYS A 692 -24.31 -38.51 1.53
N ARG A 693 -23.02 -38.65 1.23
CA ARG A 693 -21.99 -39.08 2.18
C ARG A 693 -21.36 -37.86 2.85
N PRO A 694 -21.35 -37.74 4.18
CA PRO A 694 -20.76 -36.57 4.83
C PRO A 694 -19.23 -36.57 4.71
N VAL A 695 -18.65 -35.37 4.53
CA VAL A 695 -17.20 -35.13 4.54
C VAL A 695 -16.75 -34.95 5.99
N ARG A 696 -15.61 -35.56 6.34
CA ARG A 696 -15.00 -35.45 7.67
C ARG A 696 -14.53 -34.01 7.93
N LYS A 697 -15.03 -33.39 8.99
CA LYS A 697 -14.72 -32.01 9.37
C LYS A 697 -13.24 -31.74 9.73
N GLU A 698 -12.51 -32.79 10.13
CA GLU A 698 -11.12 -32.70 10.58
C GLU A 698 -10.10 -32.83 9.44
N VAL A 699 -10.59 -33.04 8.20
CA VAL A 699 -9.76 -33.28 7.01
C VAL A 699 -9.71 -32.01 6.15
N GLY A 700 -8.52 -31.44 6.02
CA GLY A 700 -8.22 -30.42 5.01
C GLY A 700 -7.59 -31.07 3.78
N MET A 701 -7.86 -30.54 2.60
CA MET A 701 -7.26 -31.06 1.36
C MET A 701 -6.82 -29.95 0.41
N THR A 702 -5.77 -30.21 -0.37
CA THR A 702 -5.32 -29.35 -1.45
C THR A 702 -4.70 -30.19 -2.56
N GLY A 703 -4.95 -29.81 -3.80
CA GLY A 703 -4.49 -30.55 -4.97
C GLY A 703 -5.22 -30.10 -6.22
N GLU A 704 -4.47 -29.97 -7.31
CA GLU A 704 -5.05 -29.79 -8.63
C GLU A 704 -5.52 -31.15 -9.15
N ILE A 705 -6.65 -31.16 -9.86
CA ILE A 705 -7.24 -32.37 -10.43
C ILE A 705 -7.21 -32.31 -11.96
N THR A 706 -6.87 -33.42 -12.59
CA THR A 706 -6.98 -33.59 -14.04
C THR A 706 -8.30 -34.25 -14.44
N LEU A 707 -8.67 -34.19 -15.72
CA LEU A 707 -9.82 -34.92 -16.27
C LEU A 707 -9.77 -36.44 -16.06
N ARG A 708 -8.59 -36.99 -15.74
CA ARG A 708 -8.37 -38.42 -15.46
C ARG A 708 -8.30 -38.74 -13.96
N GLY A 709 -8.60 -37.78 -13.08
CA GLY A 709 -8.60 -38.00 -11.62
C GLY A 709 -7.22 -37.97 -10.95
N ARG A 710 -6.14 -37.78 -11.71
CA ARG A 710 -4.78 -37.61 -11.14
C ARG A 710 -4.70 -36.31 -10.35
N VAL A 711 -4.02 -36.38 -9.21
CA VAL A 711 -3.74 -35.24 -8.34
C VAL A 711 -2.35 -34.68 -8.65
N LEU A 712 -2.28 -33.42 -9.06
CA LEU A 712 -1.03 -32.75 -9.46
C LEU A 712 -0.42 -31.93 -8.31
N PRO A 713 0.91 -31.70 -8.32
CA PRO A 713 1.59 -30.95 -7.28
C PRO A 713 1.14 -29.50 -7.19
N ILE A 714 1.23 -28.97 -5.97
CA ILE A 714 0.80 -27.61 -5.62
C ILE A 714 1.92 -26.81 -4.97
N GLY A 715 1.84 -25.49 -5.03
CA GLY A 715 2.72 -24.60 -4.27
C GLY A 715 2.21 -24.33 -2.85
N GLY A 716 3.13 -23.95 -1.95
CA GLY A 716 2.83 -23.41 -0.63
C GLY A 716 2.28 -24.44 0.38
N LEU A 717 2.74 -25.70 0.32
CA LEU A 717 2.30 -26.75 1.25
C LEU A 717 2.55 -26.36 2.71
N LYS A 718 3.68 -25.69 2.98
CA LYS A 718 4.03 -25.21 4.32
C LYS A 718 3.00 -24.22 4.86
N GLU A 719 2.72 -23.15 4.12
CA GLU A 719 1.78 -22.12 4.53
C GLU A 719 0.37 -22.69 4.69
N LYS A 720 -0.07 -23.52 3.75
CA LYS A 720 -1.36 -24.24 3.82
C LYS A 720 -1.47 -25.11 5.07
N SER A 721 -0.39 -25.80 5.44
CA SER A 721 -0.34 -26.65 6.64
C SER A 721 -0.39 -25.83 7.93
N LEU A 722 0.29 -24.68 7.97
CA LEU A 722 0.17 -23.73 9.07
C LEU A 722 -1.26 -23.17 9.19
N GLY A 723 -1.92 -22.91 8.06
CA GLY A 723 -3.35 -22.54 8.01
C GLY A 723 -4.25 -23.62 8.60
N ALA A 724 -4.04 -24.87 8.19
CA ALA A 724 -4.79 -26.03 8.67
C ALA A 724 -4.62 -26.28 10.18
N HIS A 725 -3.38 -26.19 10.69
CA HIS A 725 -3.08 -26.32 12.11
C HIS A 725 -3.80 -25.27 12.94
N ARG A 726 -3.76 -24.00 12.51
CA ARG A 726 -4.50 -22.90 13.16
C ARG A 726 -6.02 -23.09 13.15
N ALA A 727 -6.54 -23.69 12.08
CA ALA A 727 -7.97 -24.02 11.97
C ALA A 727 -8.38 -25.23 12.83
N GLY A 728 -7.42 -25.91 13.46
CA GLY A 728 -7.66 -27.09 14.30
C GLY A 728 -7.95 -28.36 13.52
N LEU A 729 -7.58 -28.43 12.23
CA LEU A 729 -7.65 -29.66 11.45
C LEU A 729 -6.67 -30.70 12.01
N LYS A 730 -6.95 -31.98 11.75
CA LYS A 730 -6.11 -33.11 12.21
C LYS A 730 -5.42 -33.83 11.07
N THR A 731 -6.03 -33.82 9.90
CA THR A 731 -5.54 -34.55 8.73
C THR A 731 -5.43 -33.62 7.53
N ILE A 732 -4.33 -33.73 6.78
CA ILE A 732 -4.12 -33.04 5.50
C ILE A 732 -3.95 -34.06 4.38
N LEU A 733 -4.78 -33.95 3.35
CA LEU A 733 -4.61 -34.65 2.08
C LEU A 733 -3.87 -33.74 1.11
N PHE A 734 -2.75 -34.21 0.56
CA PHE A 734 -1.89 -33.40 -0.32
C PHE A 734 -1.30 -34.25 -1.45
N PRO A 735 -0.86 -33.66 -2.57
CA PRO A 735 -0.35 -34.41 -3.71
C PRO A 735 0.94 -35.16 -3.35
N LYS A 736 1.06 -36.42 -3.77
CA LYS A 736 2.22 -37.29 -3.49
C LYS A 736 3.56 -36.65 -3.91
N ASP A 737 3.57 -35.92 -5.02
CA ASP A 737 4.78 -35.25 -5.54
C ASP A 737 5.29 -34.11 -4.62
N ASN A 738 4.48 -33.65 -3.66
CA ASN A 738 4.86 -32.66 -2.66
C ASN A 738 5.41 -33.26 -1.36
N GLU A 739 5.62 -34.58 -1.26
CA GLU A 739 6.22 -35.21 -0.06
C GLU A 739 7.56 -34.59 0.33
N ARG A 740 8.35 -34.19 -0.67
CA ARG A 740 9.64 -33.49 -0.48
C ARG A 740 9.50 -32.18 0.30
N ASP A 741 8.37 -31.49 0.16
CA ASP A 741 8.13 -30.17 0.77
C ASP A 741 7.74 -30.29 2.26
N LEU A 742 7.48 -31.51 2.77
CA LEU A 742 7.20 -31.75 4.18
C LEU A 742 8.38 -31.33 5.08
N GLN A 743 9.62 -31.37 4.58
CA GLN A 743 10.81 -30.99 5.33
C GLN A 743 10.88 -29.48 5.66
N ASP A 744 10.08 -28.66 4.97
CA ASP A 744 10.00 -27.22 5.23
C ASP A 744 8.98 -26.87 6.30
N ILE A 745 8.12 -27.82 6.69
CA ILE A 745 7.12 -27.65 7.74
C ILE A 745 7.79 -27.82 9.12
N PRO A 746 7.56 -26.88 10.06
CA PRO A 746 8.10 -27.01 11.42
C PRO A 746 7.73 -28.34 12.07
N GLU A 747 8.66 -28.90 12.85
CA GLU A 747 8.46 -30.21 13.48
C GLU A 747 7.25 -30.24 14.41
N SER A 748 7.00 -29.17 15.18
CA SER A 748 5.81 -29.04 16.03
C SER A 748 4.50 -29.25 15.26
N VAL A 749 4.41 -28.69 14.05
CA VAL A 749 3.23 -28.81 13.18
C VAL A 749 3.14 -30.20 12.55
N ARG A 750 4.29 -30.81 12.21
CA ARG A 750 4.34 -32.18 11.67
C ARG A 750 3.93 -33.24 12.68
N GLN A 751 4.16 -33.00 13.97
CA GLN A 751 3.75 -33.91 15.03
C GLN A 751 2.26 -33.80 15.36
N ASP A 752 1.67 -32.60 15.23
CA ASP A 752 0.25 -32.35 15.53
C ASP A 752 -0.73 -32.75 14.39
N LEU A 753 -0.24 -32.84 13.15
CA LEU A 753 -1.04 -33.10 11.95
C LEU A 753 -0.65 -34.43 11.28
N THR A 754 -1.65 -35.16 10.81
CA THR A 754 -1.45 -36.35 9.97
C THR A 754 -1.41 -35.95 8.49
N PHE A 755 -0.30 -36.24 7.82
CA PHE A 755 -0.11 -35.95 6.40
C PHE A 755 -0.34 -37.21 5.57
N ILE A 756 -1.30 -37.19 4.66
CA ILE A 756 -1.61 -38.31 3.77
C ILE A 756 -1.33 -37.91 2.31
N PRO A 757 -0.29 -38.48 1.68
CA PRO A 757 -0.01 -38.24 0.27
C PRO A 757 -1.04 -38.97 -0.60
N VAL A 758 -1.57 -38.26 -1.60
CA VAL A 758 -2.54 -38.79 -2.56
C VAL A 758 -2.08 -38.56 -4.00
N SER A 759 -2.32 -39.53 -4.86
CA SER A 759 -1.99 -39.51 -6.29
C SER A 759 -3.23 -39.50 -7.19
N HIS A 760 -4.37 -39.93 -6.64
CA HIS A 760 -5.63 -40.05 -7.36
C HIS A 760 -6.82 -39.61 -6.50
N LEU A 761 -7.91 -39.14 -7.13
CA LEU A 761 -9.10 -38.69 -6.42
C LEU A 761 -9.73 -39.80 -5.56
N ASP A 762 -9.65 -41.07 -5.97
CA ASP A 762 -10.24 -42.18 -5.20
C ASP A 762 -9.60 -42.32 -3.81
N GLU A 763 -8.29 -42.06 -3.70
CA GLU A 763 -7.59 -42.02 -2.41
C GLU A 763 -8.11 -40.86 -1.56
N VAL A 764 -8.35 -39.69 -2.18
CA VAL A 764 -8.93 -38.53 -1.50
C VAL A 764 -10.30 -38.88 -0.90
N LEU A 765 -11.19 -39.47 -1.70
CA LEU A 765 -12.55 -39.82 -1.28
C LEU A 765 -12.56 -40.84 -0.15
N LYS A 766 -11.64 -41.82 -0.17
CA LYS A 766 -11.48 -42.82 0.89
C LYS A 766 -11.16 -42.20 2.26
N TYR A 767 -10.30 -41.19 2.29
CA TYR A 767 -9.92 -40.53 3.54
C TYR A 767 -10.86 -39.38 3.93
N ALA A 768 -11.48 -38.73 2.94
CA ALA A 768 -12.32 -37.54 3.17
C ALA A 768 -13.78 -37.87 3.50
N LEU A 769 -14.37 -38.91 2.90
CA LEU A 769 -15.78 -39.26 3.12
C LEU A 769 -15.92 -40.26 4.28
N LYS A 770 -17.07 -40.19 4.97
CA LYS A 770 -17.51 -41.29 5.82
C LYS A 770 -18.23 -42.35 4.99
N ASP A 771 -18.07 -43.60 5.40
CA ASP A 771 -18.92 -44.68 4.91
C ASP A 771 -20.30 -44.52 5.53
N VAL A 772 -21.34 -44.81 4.73
CA VAL A 772 -22.71 -44.82 5.22
C VAL A 772 -22.85 -46.06 6.10
N SER A 773 -22.73 -45.89 7.42
CA SER A 773 -23.27 -46.89 8.33
C SER A 773 -24.79 -46.90 8.16
N ASN A 774 -25.34 -48.03 7.73
CA ASN A 774 -26.79 -48.28 7.71
C ASN A 774 -27.33 -48.38 9.15
N GLU A 775 -27.24 -47.31 9.94
CA GLU A 775 -27.91 -47.18 11.23
C GLU A 775 -28.32 -45.71 11.41
N ASP A 776 -29.54 -45.43 10.94
CA ASP A 776 -30.62 -44.61 11.53
C ASP A 776 -31.48 -43.87 10.48
#